data_AF-A0A380CTM8-F1
#
_entry.id   AF-A0A380CTM8-F1
#
_cell.length_a   1.000
_cell.length_b   1.000
_cell.length_c   1.000
_cell.angle_alpha   90.00
_cell.angle_beta   90.00
_cell.angle_gamma   90.00
#
_symmetry.space_group_name_H-M   'P 1'
#
loop_
_entity.id
_entity.type
_entity.pdbx_description
1 polymer ?
#
loop_
_entity_poly.entity_id
_entity_poly.type
_entity_poly.pdbx_seq_one_letter_code
_entity_poly.pdbx_strand_id
1 'polypeptide(L)'
;MRDIDKGIFDETKQWLEESENNIFHLIIDELHLYRGTQGTEVAYLLKLVLNRLGLNPNHPQLRILASSASLEAKEETKEGKESKQFLKDFFGTEKPFKIIEGKNNKITAFPENGRKLPVNPFKEIAKKFSEVKGNIADENFISTCEATATQLATTFNLSQDGDGISKLLSVITNPNFQLKERLFSPCQDYKAVCSIQANGDDLNGKYFAETIFENTTNKEDLENALRGLLIARAMLDEPEFKIIVDKILDDRKLPRFRFHYFFRNIEGIWASVKPDDVDEIYSDGERTVGKLYSNTRINSENGNRILELLYCDNCGTTLFGGSRLVTRNESGNNSFELLPISPNIEGIPEKTPAKLVEKRGYQEYAVFWACGNQEFIQHDAEPGIPQNYWRQPTLNGFNQGDFEAKWIPASLNCISGDIDNSHNKADEKPEQWIKGYYFIITNNSNRDIAFPDANGNISTIETHKALPSVCPGCGVNHQKRRQDWNKSKTSTIRGFRTGFAKTTQMFAKELMYQLPSNEEERKLVVFSDSREDAAQVANGIERNHFTDLMREILVNELHSSLMLRFQILCAFDNGDTAKQEELKQQSQTTFDEIEYLVDNSSYNGSNTNKLREKQEAEAKLNEVRLLTLNVRSLVDITNSINLAPLVKRFVELGINPGGNDISLQTRVLNNNFVPWFDLIDFTDFQWANGADQSYINDLKEGSFDGLASMFFGSLFYSFESSALGYVCINPELEVVADQARAVALAKDEFFQIVNSTIRILGDKYKHNKVEDASPFNFTQYNDFPGQVKKYIRAVANRFSKQENEIGTAVFNTLSTSSVLRGDTGIQIENLFIKIAQATDKVWTSTRGNRPHLHFSGGICTHSVTALQTPHSKICDDIWKENYLSYNAIKQQRPPIRLHCEELTGQTDDQFERQRHFRNIILPDEGNRQVKAIDLLSVTTTLEVGVDIGALQAVMLGNMPPQRFNYQQRVGRAGRRGQAYSVILTFCRGRSHDEFYFANPQKITGDAPPTPFLTMGQERIFKRLLAKEILRRAYVEKDIDVSSDEKSSVHGEFGSTDSWDTYKTEIIDWINNNKVAIGSTVDALLTEQLKEKREEFINWVVDTTTPNGLIGKAQSIRNNEEIATNDISEKFAEGGILPMFGMPTTVKNLYHGINRKLEPLSIDRAQAMAIYEFAPGAQKTKDKAIHQVIGFTSDFYQYT
;
A
#
# COMPACT_ATOMS: atom_id res chain seq x y z
N MET A 1 -31.33 -33.59 8.14
CA MET A 1 -29.95 -33.46 8.71
C MET A 1 -29.07 -34.11 7.67
N ARG A 2 -27.97 -33.48 7.23
CA ARG A 2 -27.10 -34.04 6.18
C ARG A 2 -26.93 -35.55 6.33
N ASP A 3 -27.15 -36.30 5.25
CA ASP A 3 -27.09 -37.76 5.26
C ASP A 3 -25.79 -38.32 5.85
N ILE A 4 -24.67 -37.61 5.70
CA ILE A 4 -23.36 -37.98 6.25
C ILE A 4 -23.25 -37.86 7.78
N ASP A 5 -24.12 -37.05 8.40
CA ASP A 5 -24.20 -36.82 9.84
C ASP A 5 -25.31 -37.68 10.49
N LYS A 6 -25.95 -38.57 9.74
CA LYS A 6 -27.09 -39.38 10.20
C LYS A 6 -26.61 -40.44 11.20
N GLY A 7 -27.24 -40.48 12.38
CA GLY A 7 -26.94 -41.45 13.44
C GLY A 7 -25.94 -40.99 14.49
N ILE A 8 -25.03 -40.04 14.20
CA ILE A 8 -23.94 -39.68 15.14
C ILE A 8 -24.44 -39.23 16.52
N PHE A 9 -25.51 -38.43 16.57
CA PHE A 9 -26.08 -37.96 17.83
C PHE A 9 -26.82 -39.07 18.59
N ASP A 10 -27.44 -40.00 17.87
CA ASP A 10 -28.20 -41.10 18.46
C ASP A 10 -27.23 -42.17 18.99
N GLU A 11 -26.15 -42.46 18.26
CA GLU A 11 -25.02 -43.28 18.72
C GLU A 11 -24.32 -42.64 19.93
N THR A 12 -24.05 -41.33 19.90
CA THR A 12 -23.43 -40.63 21.04
C THR A 12 -24.35 -40.66 22.26
N LYS A 13 -25.66 -40.51 22.08
CA LYS A 13 -26.64 -40.63 23.16
C LYS A 13 -26.67 -42.03 23.74
N GLN A 14 -26.74 -43.06 22.89
CA GLN A 14 -26.68 -44.46 23.32
C GLN A 14 -25.38 -44.74 24.08
N TRP A 15 -24.24 -44.28 23.58
CA TRP A 15 -22.96 -44.37 24.26
C TRP A 15 -22.98 -43.70 25.63
N LEU A 16 -23.62 -42.53 25.78
CA LEU A 16 -23.77 -41.90 27.10
C LEU A 16 -24.67 -42.71 28.05
N GLU A 17 -25.71 -43.36 27.52
CA GLU A 17 -26.64 -44.21 28.28
C GLU A 17 -26.02 -45.55 28.71
N GLU A 18 -25.01 -46.06 27.99
CA GLU A 18 -24.32 -47.32 28.29
C GLU A 18 -23.56 -47.30 29.63
N SER A 19 -23.06 -46.14 30.07
CA SER A 19 -22.36 -46.01 31.34
C SER A 19 -22.39 -44.59 31.89
N GLU A 20 -22.73 -44.43 33.17
CA GLU A 20 -22.62 -43.15 33.89
C GLU A 20 -21.19 -42.58 33.93
N ASN A 21 -20.16 -43.41 33.63
CA ASN A 21 -18.76 -42.99 33.55
C ASN A 21 -18.38 -42.36 32.20
N ASN A 22 -19.23 -42.48 31.18
CA ASN A 22 -18.98 -41.87 29.88
C ASN A 22 -19.17 -40.36 29.99
N ILE A 23 -18.18 -39.58 29.54
CA ILE A 23 -18.17 -38.12 29.68
C ILE A 23 -18.07 -37.46 28.31
N PHE A 24 -19.08 -36.66 27.98
CA PHE A 24 -19.08 -35.79 26.81
C PHE A 24 -18.28 -34.50 27.09
N HIS A 25 -17.27 -34.23 26.27
CA HIS A 25 -16.43 -33.04 26.37
C HIS A 25 -16.84 -32.03 25.30
N LEU A 26 -17.38 -30.89 25.73
CA LEU A 26 -17.65 -29.74 24.87
C LEU A 26 -16.48 -28.76 24.95
N ILE A 27 -15.72 -28.62 23.87
CA ILE A 27 -14.56 -27.73 23.79
C ILE A 27 -14.87 -26.57 22.85
N ILE A 28 -14.78 -25.33 23.34
CA ILE A 28 -14.99 -24.11 22.55
C ILE A 28 -13.72 -23.27 22.57
N ASP A 29 -13.09 -23.10 21.42
CA ASP A 29 -11.96 -22.18 21.27
C ASP A 29 -12.41 -20.76 20.97
N GLU A 30 -11.58 -19.76 21.31
CA GLU A 30 -11.81 -18.33 21.03
C GLU A 30 -13.22 -17.85 21.45
N LEU A 31 -13.68 -18.26 22.64
CA LEU A 31 -15.05 -18.07 23.10
C LEU A 31 -15.52 -16.60 23.02
N HIS A 32 -14.61 -15.64 23.16
CA HIS A 32 -14.92 -14.19 23.08
C HIS A 32 -15.36 -13.71 21.69
N LEU A 33 -15.18 -14.51 20.64
CA LEU A 33 -15.69 -14.21 19.31
C LEU A 33 -17.22 -14.39 19.24
N TYR A 34 -17.80 -15.27 20.07
CA TYR A 34 -19.23 -15.54 20.11
C TYR A 34 -19.96 -14.53 20.99
N ARG A 35 -20.35 -13.39 20.42
CA ARG A 35 -21.00 -12.28 21.15
C ARG A 35 -22.21 -11.70 20.41
N GLY A 36 -22.97 -10.87 21.11
CA GLY A 36 -24.19 -10.25 20.61
C GLY A 36 -25.20 -11.29 20.13
N THR A 37 -25.93 -10.97 19.05
CA THR A 37 -26.95 -11.83 18.45
C THR A 37 -26.37 -13.17 17.97
N GLN A 38 -25.19 -13.16 17.34
CA GLN A 38 -24.55 -14.38 16.81
C GLN A 38 -24.16 -15.33 17.94
N GLY A 39 -23.54 -14.81 19.01
CA GLY A 39 -23.23 -15.61 20.20
C GLY A 39 -24.49 -16.20 20.84
N THR A 40 -25.59 -15.44 20.86
CA THR A 40 -26.88 -15.91 21.39
C THR A 40 -27.43 -17.09 20.58
N GLU A 41 -27.38 -17.03 19.25
CA GLU A 41 -27.82 -18.15 18.39
C GLU A 41 -26.99 -19.42 18.64
N VAL A 42 -25.66 -19.29 18.76
CA VAL A 42 -24.77 -20.41 19.09
C VAL A 42 -25.07 -20.99 20.48
N ALA A 43 -25.29 -20.15 21.48
CA ALA A 43 -25.68 -20.58 22.82
C ALA A 43 -26.96 -21.44 22.81
N TYR A 44 -27.99 -21.02 22.08
CA TYR A 44 -29.22 -21.81 21.91
C TYR A 44 -28.99 -23.10 21.10
N LEU A 45 -28.14 -23.10 20.07
CA LEU A 45 -27.77 -24.32 19.35
C LEU A 45 -27.07 -25.33 20.26
N LEU A 46 -26.17 -24.87 21.14
CA LEU A 46 -25.53 -25.75 22.13
C LEU A 46 -26.57 -26.37 23.07
N LYS A 47 -27.57 -25.61 23.53
CA LYS A 47 -28.68 -26.16 24.32
C LYS A 47 -29.44 -27.26 23.57
N LEU A 48 -29.70 -27.08 22.27
CA LEU A 48 -30.36 -28.10 21.45
C LEU A 48 -29.50 -29.36 21.29
N VAL A 49 -28.20 -29.19 21.05
CA VAL A 49 -27.26 -30.33 20.96
C VAL A 49 -27.23 -31.11 22.28
N LEU A 50 -27.12 -30.42 23.42
CA LEU A 50 -27.14 -31.07 24.73
C LEU A 50 -28.46 -31.82 24.95
N ASN A 51 -29.61 -31.16 24.72
CA ASN A 51 -30.93 -31.77 24.88
C ASN A 51 -31.08 -33.02 23.99
N ARG A 52 -30.55 -32.98 22.77
CA ARG A 52 -30.57 -34.12 21.84
C ARG A 52 -29.77 -35.31 22.36
N LEU A 53 -28.62 -35.05 22.99
CA LEU A 53 -27.78 -36.07 23.62
C LEU A 53 -28.34 -36.59 24.96
N GLY A 54 -29.54 -36.16 25.38
CA GLY A 54 -30.09 -36.48 26.69
C GLY A 54 -29.41 -35.74 27.84
N LEU A 55 -28.55 -34.76 27.53
CA LEU A 55 -27.82 -33.97 28.50
C LEU A 55 -28.59 -32.67 28.79
N ASN A 56 -28.32 -32.11 29.96
CA ASN A 56 -28.66 -30.73 30.30
C ASN A 56 -27.38 -29.98 30.72
N PRO A 57 -27.38 -28.64 30.75
CA PRO A 57 -26.19 -27.86 31.13
C PRO A 57 -25.58 -28.22 32.50
N ASN A 58 -26.35 -28.88 33.38
CA ASN A 58 -25.91 -29.31 34.70
C ASN A 58 -25.69 -30.83 34.80
N HIS A 59 -25.69 -31.57 33.69
CA HIS A 59 -25.58 -33.03 33.69
C HIS A 59 -24.21 -33.51 34.22
N PRO A 60 -24.13 -34.61 35.00
CA PRO A 60 -22.86 -35.13 35.52
C PRO A 60 -21.89 -35.61 34.42
N GLN A 61 -22.41 -36.13 33.32
CA GLN A 61 -21.63 -36.62 32.17
C GLN A 61 -21.19 -35.51 31.20
N LEU A 62 -21.44 -34.23 31.50
CA LEU A 62 -21.01 -33.10 30.66
C LEU A 62 -19.79 -32.40 31.27
N ARG A 63 -18.74 -32.22 30.46
CA ARG A 63 -17.59 -31.36 30.79
C ARG A 63 -17.44 -30.29 29.73
N ILE A 64 -17.33 -29.04 30.16
CA ILE A 64 -17.17 -27.88 29.29
C ILE A 64 -15.78 -27.31 29.49
N LEU A 65 -15.06 -27.12 28.39
CA LEU A 65 -13.76 -26.47 28.34
C LEU A 65 -13.82 -25.34 27.32
N ALA A 66 -13.29 -24.17 27.68
CA ALA A 66 -13.23 -23.05 26.76
C ALA A 66 -11.96 -22.21 26.94
N SER A 67 -11.44 -21.70 25.83
CA SER A 67 -10.35 -20.72 25.80
C SER A 67 -10.92 -19.34 25.45
N SER A 68 -10.43 -18.31 26.14
CA SER A 68 -10.78 -16.91 25.87
C SER A 68 -9.65 -15.97 26.27
N ALA A 69 -9.54 -14.86 25.54
CA ALA A 69 -8.56 -13.81 25.79
C ALA A 69 -9.11 -12.62 26.59
N SER A 70 -10.41 -12.59 26.91
CA SER A 70 -11.08 -11.40 27.49
C SER A 70 -11.93 -11.64 28.74
N LEU A 71 -11.89 -12.84 29.31
CA LEU A 71 -12.58 -13.15 30.57
C LEU A 71 -11.69 -12.83 31.78
N GLU A 72 -12.27 -12.24 32.81
CA GLU A 72 -11.61 -11.90 34.08
C GLU A 72 -12.16 -12.82 35.20
N ALA A 73 -11.27 -13.40 36.03
CA ALA A 73 -11.62 -14.32 37.10
C ALA A 73 -11.97 -13.65 38.42
N LYS A 74 -11.61 -12.37 38.61
CA LYS A 74 -11.84 -11.64 39.87
C LYS A 74 -13.31 -11.29 40.04
N GLU A 75 -14.06 -12.09 40.81
CA GLU A 75 -15.51 -11.93 40.99
C GLU A 75 -15.95 -10.60 41.61
N GLU A 76 -15.06 -9.89 42.30
CA GLU A 76 -15.37 -8.61 42.93
C GLU A 76 -15.41 -7.44 41.93
N THR A 77 -14.75 -7.57 40.77
CA THR A 77 -14.72 -6.53 39.74
C THR A 77 -15.98 -6.56 38.89
N LYS A 78 -16.28 -5.44 38.23
CA LYS A 78 -17.42 -5.36 37.30
C LYS A 78 -17.23 -6.34 36.14
N GLU A 79 -16.03 -6.39 35.59
CA GLU A 79 -15.65 -7.24 34.45
C GLU A 79 -15.71 -8.73 34.80
N GLY A 80 -15.35 -9.12 36.04
CA GLY A 80 -15.46 -10.49 36.50
C GLY A 80 -16.92 -10.95 36.64
N LYS A 81 -17.80 -10.07 37.13
CA LYS A 81 -19.25 -10.33 37.16
C LYS A 81 -19.83 -10.48 35.76
N GLU A 82 -19.44 -9.60 34.83
CA GLU A 82 -19.84 -9.68 33.42
C GLU A 82 -19.33 -10.96 32.75
N SER A 83 -18.08 -11.37 33.02
CA SER A 83 -17.48 -12.62 32.49
C SER A 83 -18.25 -13.85 32.95
N LYS A 84 -18.63 -13.91 34.24
CA LYS A 84 -19.43 -15.00 34.80
C LYS A 84 -20.84 -15.02 34.24
N GLN A 85 -21.46 -13.84 34.08
CA GLN A 85 -22.78 -13.71 33.46
C GLN A 85 -22.75 -14.19 32.01
N PHE A 86 -21.72 -13.81 31.24
CA PHE A 86 -21.53 -14.28 29.87
C PHE A 86 -21.40 -15.81 29.79
N LEU A 87 -20.57 -16.43 30.64
CA LEU A 87 -20.44 -17.90 30.68
C LEU A 87 -21.74 -18.61 31.04
N LYS A 88 -22.48 -18.05 32.02
CA LYS A 88 -23.80 -18.55 32.43
C LYS A 88 -24.79 -18.47 31.27
N ASP A 89 -24.84 -17.35 30.56
CA ASP A 89 -25.74 -17.14 29.44
C ASP A 89 -25.37 -18.01 28.23
N PHE A 90 -24.08 -18.17 27.94
CA PHE A 90 -23.59 -18.94 26.78
C PHE A 90 -23.83 -20.44 26.93
N PHE A 91 -23.50 -21.01 28.10
CA PHE A 91 -23.62 -22.44 28.34
C PHE A 91 -24.92 -22.86 29.04
N GLY A 92 -25.67 -21.90 29.59
CA GLY A 92 -26.93 -22.15 30.29
C GLY A 92 -26.79 -22.91 31.61
N THR A 93 -25.62 -22.87 32.25
CA THR A 93 -25.34 -23.61 33.50
C THR A 93 -25.28 -22.68 34.72
N GLU A 94 -25.78 -23.18 35.85
CA GLU A 94 -25.67 -22.54 37.18
C GLU A 94 -24.42 -23.02 37.93
N LYS A 95 -23.72 -24.05 37.43
CA LYS A 95 -22.48 -24.54 38.04
C LYS A 95 -21.39 -23.47 37.90
N PRO A 96 -20.58 -23.24 38.94
CA PRO A 96 -19.51 -22.25 38.87
C PRO A 96 -18.45 -22.70 37.86
N PHE A 97 -18.21 -21.88 36.85
CA PHE A 97 -17.02 -22.01 36.01
C PHE A 97 -15.79 -21.59 36.81
N LYS A 98 -14.73 -22.41 36.74
CA LYS A 98 -13.41 -22.02 37.21
C LYS A 98 -12.66 -21.37 36.06
N ILE A 99 -12.52 -20.05 36.10
CA ILE A 99 -11.65 -19.33 35.17
C ILE A 99 -10.20 -19.52 35.65
N ILE A 100 -9.37 -20.12 34.81
CA ILE A 100 -7.95 -20.35 35.09
C ILE A 100 -7.15 -19.28 34.36
N GLU A 101 -6.69 -18.28 35.09
CA GLU A 101 -5.85 -17.21 34.54
C GLU A 101 -4.37 -17.61 34.51
N GLY A 102 -3.66 -17.09 33.51
CA GLY A 102 -2.19 -17.05 33.56
C GLY A 102 -1.72 -16.14 34.70
N LYS A 103 -0.66 -16.53 35.40
CA LYS A 103 -0.02 -15.69 36.42
C LYS A 103 1.21 -15.02 35.84
N ASN A 104 1.34 -13.71 36.03
CA ASN A 104 2.60 -13.03 35.73
C ASN A 104 3.69 -13.49 36.68
N ASN A 105 4.91 -13.61 36.15
CA ASN A 105 6.10 -13.72 36.98
C ASN A 105 6.22 -12.45 37.83
N LYS A 106 6.35 -12.61 39.16
CA LYS A 106 6.60 -11.48 40.05
C LYS A 106 7.96 -10.85 39.70
N ILE A 107 7.98 -9.54 39.61
CA ILE A 107 9.20 -8.77 39.36
C ILE A 107 9.52 -7.99 40.62
N THR A 108 10.76 -8.09 41.08
CA THR A 108 11.25 -7.28 42.20
C THR A 108 11.29 -5.81 41.74
N ALA A 109 10.68 -4.91 42.52
CA ALA A 109 10.70 -3.49 42.19
C ALA A 109 12.13 -2.95 42.20
N PHE A 110 12.48 -2.13 41.21
CA PHE A 110 13.75 -1.42 41.20
C PHE A 110 13.75 -0.39 42.36
N PRO A 111 14.81 -0.30 43.19
CA PRO A 111 14.83 0.61 44.33
C PRO A 111 14.66 2.08 43.90
N GLU A 112 13.85 2.87 44.63
CA GLU A 112 13.64 4.30 44.31
C GLU A 112 14.94 5.11 44.32
N ASN A 113 15.89 4.76 45.18
CA ASN A 113 17.23 5.35 45.27
C ASN A 113 18.28 4.58 44.44
N GLY A 114 17.87 3.66 43.58
CA GLY A 114 18.76 2.88 42.73
C GLY A 114 19.44 3.77 41.69
N ARG A 115 20.76 3.65 41.56
CA ARG A 115 21.53 4.42 40.56
C ARG A 115 21.03 4.10 39.15
N LYS A 116 20.67 5.09 38.33
CA LYS A 116 20.29 4.91 36.91
C LYS A 116 21.47 4.46 36.03
N LEU A 117 21.20 4.02 34.81
CA LEU A 117 22.25 3.61 33.86
C LEU A 117 23.02 4.84 33.34
N PRO A 118 24.36 4.81 33.26
CA PRO A 118 25.12 5.87 32.62
C PRO A 118 24.82 5.91 31.10
N VAL A 119 24.72 7.11 30.53
CA VAL A 119 24.37 7.33 29.12
C VAL A 119 25.53 6.96 28.18
N ASN A 120 26.74 7.46 28.47
CA ASN A 120 27.88 7.37 27.56
C ASN A 120 28.28 5.94 27.15
N PRO A 121 28.35 4.93 28.04
CA PRO A 121 28.81 3.60 27.65
C PRO A 121 27.91 2.96 26.58
N PHE A 122 26.58 3.09 26.72
CA PHE A 122 25.65 2.53 25.75
C PHE A 122 25.57 3.38 24.48
N LYS A 123 25.67 4.72 24.59
CA LYS A 123 25.75 5.60 23.42
C LYS A 123 26.92 5.23 22.51
N GLU A 124 28.11 4.95 23.07
CA GLU A 124 29.27 4.56 22.27
C GLU A 124 29.08 3.21 21.57
N ILE A 125 28.41 2.24 22.20
CA ILE A 125 28.01 0.99 21.54
C ILE A 125 27.14 1.28 20.31
N ALA A 126 26.09 2.09 20.44
CA ALA A 126 25.18 2.39 19.32
C ALA A 126 25.88 3.12 18.16
N LYS A 127 26.73 4.08 18.50
CA LYS A 127 27.54 4.83 17.53
C LYS A 127 28.48 3.88 16.79
N LYS A 128 29.28 3.10 17.53
CA LYS A 128 30.25 2.18 16.92
C LYS A 128 29.58 1.10 16.09
N PHE A 129 28.47 0.52 16.56
CA PHE A 129 27.67 -0.44 15.80
C PHE A 129 27.20 0.13 14.45
N SER A 130 26.80 1.41 14.44
CA SER A 130 26.37 2.09 13.21
C SER A 130 27.55 2.36 12.25
N GLU A 131 28.72 2.74 12.77
CA GLU A 131 29.94 2.95 11.99
C GLU A 131 30.40 1.67 11.28
N VAL A 132 30.33 0.52 11.97
CA VAL A 132 30.72 -0.79 11.42
C VAL A 132 29.57 -1.48 10.66
N LYS A 133 28.46 -0.76 10.41
CA LYS A 133 27.27 -1.26 9.70
C LYS A 133 26.72 -2.58 10.26
N GLY A 134 26.75 -2.71 11.59
CA GLY A 134 26.25 -3.89 12.30
C GLY A 134 27.18 -5.11 12.33
N ASN A 135 28.40 -5.01 11.79
CA ASN A 135 29.39 -6.08 11.88
C ASN A 135 29.94 -6.21 13.32
N ILE A 136 29.37 -7.15 14.09
CA ILE A 136 29.79 -7.40 15.48
C ILE A 136 31.18 -8.04 15.60
N ALA A 137 31.72 -8.59 14.51
CA ALA A 137 33.05 -9.18 14.47
C ALA A 137 34.16 -8.13 14.23
N ASP A 138 33.82 -6.85 14.03
CA ASP A 138 34.80 -5.77 13.88
C ASP A 138 35.58 -5.53 15.19
N GLU A 139 36.91 -5.51 15.10
CA GLU A 139 37.79 -5.37 16.28
C GLU A 139 37.53 -4.08 17.08
N ASN A 140 37.18 -2.97 16.41
CA ASN A 140 36.88 -1.71 17.08
C ASN A 140 35.57 -1.80 17.86
N PHE A 141 34.60 -2.55 17.34
CA PHE A 141 33.34 -2.78 18.02
C PHE A 141 33.52 -3.66 19.26
N ILE A 142 34.30 -4.73 19.13
CA ILE A 142 34.69 -5.62 20.23
C ILE A 142 35.41 -4.82 21.34
N SER A 143 36.40 -4.01 20.97
CA SER A 143 37.13 -3.13 21.90
C SER A 143 36.21 -2.12 22.62
N THR A 144 35.23 -1.55 21.90
CA THR A 144 34.22 -0.66 22.49
C THR A 144 33.35 -1.40 23.52
N CYS A 145 32.99 -2.65 23.25
CA CYS A 145 32.24 -3.49 24.20
C CYS A 145 33.07 -3.81 25.45
N GLU A 146 34.36 -4.11 25.32
CA GLU A 146 35.25 -4.37 26.47
C GLU A 146 35.47 -3.13 27.35
N ALA A 147 35.67 -1.96 26.73
CA ALA A 147 35.79 -0.69 27.43
C ALA A 147 34.51 -0.38 28.21
N THR A 148 33.35 -0.57 27.56
CA THR A 148 32.03 -0.40 28.17
C THR A 148 31.83 -1.37 29.35
N ALA A 149 32.18 -2.65 29.18
CA ALA A 149 32.10 -3.65 30.24
C ALA A 149 32.92 -3.24 31.47
N THR A 150 34.16 -2.78 31.23
CA THR A 150 35.08 -2.35 32.29
C THR A 150 34.54 -1.13 33.04
N GLN A 151 34.00 -0.16 32.31
CA GLN A 151 33.39 1.04 32.90
C GLN A 151 32.15 0.71 33.72
N LEU A 152 31.25 -0.14 33.20
CA LEU A 152 30.03 -0.54 33.91
C LEU A 152 30.37 -1.34 35.18
N ALA A 153 31.27 -2.32 35.08
CA ALA A 153 31.67 -3.11 36.24
C ALA A 153 32.39 -2.29 37.31
N THR A 154 33.16 -1.27 36.94
CA THR A 154 33.73 -0.31 37.91
C THR A 154 32.63 0.54 38.56
N THR A 155 31.67 1.01 37.77
CA THR A 155 30.56 1.87 38.23
C THR A 155 29.61 1.15 39.20
N PHE A 156 29.37 -0.14 38.96
CA PHE A 156 28.43 -0.96 39.72
C PHE A 156 29.11 -1.97 40.66
N ASN A 157 30.44 -1.96 40.75
CA ASN A 157 31.26 -2.85 41.57
C ASN A 157 30.98 -4.35 41.31
N LEU A 158 31.14 -4.78 40.05
CA LEU A 158 30.81 -6.12 39.56
C LEU A 158 32.07 -6.89 39.11
N SER A 159 32.03 -8.22 39.18
CA SER A 159 33.02 -9.08 38.54
C SER A 159 32.85 -9.07 37.01
N GLN A 160 33.96 -9.28 36.29
CA GLN A 160 34.00 -9.35 34.84
C GLN A 160 34.62 -10.70 34.45
N ASP A 161 33.92 -11.46 33.60
CA ASP A 161 34.40 -12.74 33.08
C ASP A 161 34.35 -12.74 31.54
N GLY A 162 35.34 -13.35 30.91
CA GLY A 162 35.46 -13.43 29.44
C GLY A 162 36.20 -12.25 28.80
N ASP A 163 36.20 -12.23 27.46
CA ASP A 163 36.80 -11.23 26.59
C ASP A 163 35.77 -10.65 25.60
N GLY A 164 36.10 -9.54 24.96
CA GLY A 164 35.30 -8.94 23.90
C GLY A 164 33.86 -8.62 24.30
N ILE A 165 32.94 -9.10 23.46
CA ILE A 165 31.49 -9.00 23.69
C ILE A 165 31.06 -9.86 24.88
N SER A 166 31.63 -11.06 25.05
CA SER A 166 31.31 -11.95 26.19
C SER A 166 31.53 -11.27 27.54
N LYS A 167 32.55 -10.39 27.62
CA LYS A 167 32.85 -9.57 28.80
C LYS A 167 31.75 -8.55 29.12
N LEU A 168 31.18 -7.91 28.09
CA LEU A 168 30.02 -7.01 28.27
C LEU A 168 28.79 -7.81 28.72
N LEU A 169 28.55 -8.95 28.08
CA LEU A 169 27.41 -9.81 28.35
C LEU A 169 27.43 -10.37 29.78
N SER A 170 28.60 -10.74 30.32
CA SER A 170 28.73 -11.20 31.70
C SER A 170 28.41 -10.11 32.72
N VAL A 171 28.72 -8.84 32.41
CA VAL A 171 28.38 -7.69 33.27
C VAL A 171 26.89 -7.38 33.25
N ILE A 172 26.27 -7.30 32.07
CA ILE A 172 24.85 -6.90 31.96
C ILE A 172 23.89 -8.01 32.44
N THR A 173 24.33 -9.27 32.42
CA THR A 173 23.55 -10.42 32.93
C THR A 173 23.81 -10.69 34.42
N ASN A 174 24.79 -10.01 35.04
CA ASN A 174 25.08 -10.18 36.45
C ASN A 174 23.85 -9.85 37.32
N PRO A 175 23.46 -10.71 38.28
CA PRO A 175 22.30 -10.46 39.15
C PRO A 175 22.35 -9.10 39.88
N ASN A 176 23.54 -8.65 40.29
CA ASN A 176 23.73 -7.39 41.00
C ASN A 176 23.62 -6.16 40.10
N PHE A 177 23.70 -6.31 38.77
CA PHE A 177 23.44 -5.21 37.83
C PHE A 177 21.95 -4.86 37.74
N GLN A 178 21.07 -5.82 38.07
CA GLN A 178 19.61 -5.66 38.12
C GLN A 178 18.97 -5.16 36.81
N LEU A 179 19.52 -5.60 35.65
CA LEU A 179 19.01 -5.15 34.35
C LEU A 179 17.52 -5.47 34.15
N LYS A 180 17.07 -6.66 34.56
CA LYS A 180 15.66 -7.03 34.48
C LYS A 180 14.79 -6.01 35.22
N GLU A 181 15.10 -5.73 36.48
CA GLU A 181 14.35 -4.79 37.31
C GLU A 181 14.35 -3.37 36.73
N ARG A 182 15.47 -2.92 36.16
CA ARG A 182 15.59 -1.62 35.48
C ARG A 182 14.72 -1.53 34.24
N LEU A 183 14.70 -2.56 33.40
CA LEU A 183 13.88 -2.59 32.19
C LEU A 183 12.39 -2.60 32.50
N PHE A 184 11.99 -3.12 33.66
CA PHE A 184 10.60 -3.11 34.14
C PHE A 184 10.24 -1.93 35.03
N SER A 185 11.20 -1.14 35.53
CA SER A 185 10.91 0.01 36.40
C SER A 185 9.97 1.07 35.79
N PRO A 186 9.91 1.28 34.46
CA PRO A 186 8.92 2.19 33.87
C PRO A 186 7.49 1.63 33.90
N CYS A 187 7.34 0.32 34.10
CA CYS A 187 6.07 -0.40 34.16
C CYS A 187 5.56 -0.42 35.61
N GLN A 188 4.43 0.24 35.87
CA GLN A 188 3.75 0.22 37.18
C GLN A 188 3.01 -1.12 37.41
N ASP A 189 1.77 -1.08 37.93
CA ASP A 189 0.92 -2.26 38.18
C ASP A 189 0.47 -2.90 36.84
N TYR A 190 1.30 -3.79 36.28
CA TYR A 190 1.04 -4.41 34.98
C TYR A 190 0.21 -5.70 35.13
N LYS A 191 -0.91 -5.79 34.40
CA LYS A 191 -1.76 -6.99 34.38
C LYS A 191 -1.22 -8.14 33.53
N ALA A 192 -0.45 -7.86 32.45
CA ALA A 192 0.24 -8.88 31.61
C ALA A 192 1.23 -8.28 30.57
N VAL A 193 0.89 -7.12 30.02
CA VAL A 193 1.72 -6.36 29.05
C VAL A 193 1.85 -4.93 29.56
N CYS A 194 3.05 -4.38 29.46
CA CYS A 194 3.32 -2.98 29.76
C CYS A 194 3.55 -2.22 28.44
N SER A 195 2.76 -1.17 28.21
CA SER A 195 2.95 -0.26 27.09
C SER A 195 3.48 1.07 27.60
N ILE A 196 4.60 1.54 27.04
CA ILE A 196 5.20 2.82 27.37
C ILE A 196 5.73 3.48 26.10
N GLN A 197 5.65 4.80 26.05
CA GLN A 197 6.21 5.56 24.94
C GLN A 197 7.74 5.52 25.00
N ALA A 198 8.35 5.09 23.91
CA ALA A 198 9.80 5.18 23.74
C ALA A 198 10.22 6.60 23.34
N ASN A 199 9.42 7.25 22.49
CA ASN A 199 9.61 8.62 22.01
C ASN A 199 8.25 9.25 21.66
N GLY A 200 8.20 10.58 21.57
CA GLY A 200 7.02 11.38 21.20
C GLY A 200 7.36 12.85 20.94
N ASP A 201 6.51 13.52 20.17
CA ASP A 201 6.63 14.94 19.80
C ASP A 201 6.01 15.89 20.86
N ASP A 202 5.26 15.35 21.83
CA ASP A 202 4.65 16.11 22.91
C ASP A 202 5.57 16.18 24.13
N LEU A 203 5.76 17.34 24.75
CA LEU A 203 6.61 17.46 25.95
C LEU A 203 6.02 16.80 27.22
N ASN A 204 4.89 16.09 27.10
CA ASN A 204 4.08 15.59 28.21
C ASN A 204 4.00 14.06 28.19
N GLY A 205 4.89 13.38 28.92
CA GLY A 205 4.83 11.92 29.06
C GLY A 205 5.96 11.36 29.92
N LYS A 206 5.84 10.10 30.37
CA LYS A 206 6.97 9.34 30.93
C LYS A 206 7.59 8.50 29.81
N TYR A 207 8.80 8.83 29.41
CA TYR A 207 9.52 8.07 28.38
C TYR A 207 10.34 6.93 28.97
N PHE A 208 10.49 5.86 28.19
CA PHE A 208 11.24 4.68 28.60
C PHE A 208 12.71 5.00 28.91
N ALA A 209 13.40 5.71 28.01
CA ALA A 209 14.83 6.04 28.16
C ALA A 209 15.09 6.93 29.37
N GLU A 210 14.26 7.95 29.60
CA GLU A 210 14.40 8.90 30.73
C GLU A 210 14.24 8.22 32.09
N THR A 211 13.49 7.12 32.15
CA THR A 211 13.28 6.38 33.39
C THR A 211 14.50 5.53 33.76
N ILE A 212 15.18 4.95 32.77
CA ILE A 212 16.26 3.97 32.98
C ILE A 212 17.67 4.59 32.99
N PHE A 213 17.88 5.70 32.26
CA PHE A 213 19.18 6.37 32.13
C PHE A 213 19.31 7.64 32.99
N GLU A 214 20.55 7.97 33.35
CA GLU A 214 20.92 9.26 33.95
C GLU A 214 20.49 10.43 33.03
N ASN A 215 20.11 11.57 33.63
CA ASN A 215 19.62 12.73 32.85
C ASN A 215 20.76 13.33 32.00
N THR A 216 20.43 13.82 30.81
CA THR A 216 21.34 14.54 29.90
C THR A 216 20.64 15.76 29.31
N THR A 217 21.42 16.75 28.88
CA THR A 217 20.92 17.96 28.21
C THR A 217 20.56 17.71 26.73
N ASN A 218 21.05 16.61 26.13
CA ASN A 218 20.78 16.25 24.74
C ASN A 218 19.88 15.01 24.65
N LYS A 219 18.65 15.16 24.12
CA LYS A 219 17.70 14.05 23.95
C LYS A 219 18.23 12.94 23.03
N GLU A 220 19.02 13.28 22.02
CA GLU A 220 19.62 12.32 21.07
C GLU A 220 20.60 11.36 21.77
N ASP A 221 21.27 11.82 22.84
CA ASP A 221 22.17 10.97 23.60
C ASP A 221 21.40 9.86 24.36
N LEU A 222 20.18 10.15 24.85
CA LEU A 222 19.31 9.15 25.47
C LEU A 222 18.80 8.12 24.46
N GLU A 223 18.42 8.58 23.27
CA GLU A 223 17.97 7.69 22.20
C GLU A 223 19.08 6.73 21.77
N ASN A 224 20.30 7.25 21.57
CA ASN A 224 21.46 6.43 21.25
C ASN A 224 21.85 5.49 22.42
N ALA A 225 21.76 5.92 23.66
CA ALA A 225 22.01 5.05 24.82
C ALA A 225 20.97 3.92 24.91
N LEU A 226 19.69 4.21 24.70
CA LEU A 226 18.66 3.17 24.62
C LEU A 226 18.95 2.19 23.48
N ARG A 227 19.29 2.71 22.29
CA ARG A 227 19.66 1.87 21.14
C ARG A 227 20.84 0.97 21.46
N GLY A 228 21.88 1.47 22.15
CA GLY A 228 23.04 0.69 22.56
C GLY A 228 22.72 -0.40 23.57
N LEU A 229 21.82 -0.13 24.52
CA LEU A 229 21.33 -1.13 25.47
C LEU A 229 20.53 -2.23 24.75
N LEU A 230 19.70 -1.86 23.77
CA LEU A 230 18.95 -2.82 22.97
C LEU A 230 19.88 -3.67 22.09
N ILE A 231 20.92 -3.08 21.51
CA ILE A 231 21.97 -3.81 20.78
C ILE A 231 22.67 -4.82 21.71
N ALA A 232 23.10 -4.38 22.90
CA ALA A 232 23.75 -5.26 23.87
C ALA A 232 22.84 -6.42 24.33
N ARG A 233 21.53 -6.18 24.45
CA ARG A 233 20.55 -7.24 24.73
C ARG A 233 20.35 -8.16 23.52
N ALA A 234 20.33 -7.63 22.29
CA ALA A 234 20.19 -8.41 21.07
C ALA A 234 21.31 -9.43 20.91
N MET A 235 22.54 -9.07 21.27
CA MET A 235 23.69 -9.97 21.23
C MET A 235 23.47 -11.27 22.01
N LEU A 236 22.70 -11.27 23.11
CA LEU A 236 22.41 -12.51 23.83
C LEU A 236 21.63 -13.53 22.98
N ASP A 237 20.93 -13.10 21.93
CA ASP A 237 20.21 -14.00 21.04
C ASP A 237 21.11 -14.60 19.94
N GLU A 238 22.36 -14.13 19.80
CA GLU A 238 23.31 -14.67 18.83
C GLU A 238 23.76 -16.10 19.23
N PRO A 239 23.85 -17.04 18.28
CA PRO A 239 24.20 -18.43 18.56
C PRO A 239 25.51 -18.61 19.33
N GLU A 240 26.49 -17.73 19.10
CA GLU A 240 27.81 -17.76 19.74
C GLU A 240 27.77 -17.50 21.26
N PHE A 241 26.77 -16.76 21.76
CA PHE A 241 26.65 -16.42 23.19
C PHE A 241 25.63 -17.27 23.95
N LYS A 242 25.09 -18.32 23.32
CA LYS A 242 24.09 -19.21 23.92
C LYS A 242 24.52 -19.82 25.26
N ILE A 243 25.81 -20.11 25.43
CA ILE A 243 26.38 -20.63 26.69
C ILE A 243 26.17 -19.64 27.86
N ILE A 244 26.22 -18.33 27.60
CA ILE A 244 25.97 -17.30 28.62
C ILE A 244 24.48 -17.28 28.96
N VAL A 245 23.60 -17.37 27.95
CA VAL A 245 22.14 -17.37 28.14
C VAL A 245 21.66 -18.59 28.90
N ASP A 246 22.19 -19.78 28.60
CA ASP A 246 21.81 -21.04 29.27
C ASP A 246 22.17 -21.04 30.76
N LYS A 247 23.10 -20.17 31.20
CA LYS A 247 23.44 -19.96 32.62
C LYS A 247 22.49 -19.01 33.34
N ILE A 248 21.65 -18.26 32.63
CA ILE A 248 20.69 -17.32 33.22
C ILE A 248 19.50 -18.12 33.75
N LEU A 249 19.26 -18.03 35.07
CA LEU A 249 18.11 -18.65 35.71
C LEU A 249 16.79 -18.15 35.09
N ASP A 250 15.77 -19.01 35.04
CA ASP A 250 14.47 -18.69 34.42
C ASP A 250 13.80 -17.43 35.01
N ASP A 251 13.95 -17.20 36.31
CA ASP A 251 13.44 -16.02 37.01
C ASP A 251 14.27 -14.75 36.74
N ARG A 252 15.43 -14.86 36.11
CA ARG A 252 16.33 -13.75 35.73
C ARG A 252 16.35 -13.46 34.23
N LYS A 253 15.61 -14.22 33.42
CA LYS A 253 15.46 -13.96 31.98
C LYS A 253 15.01 -12.53 31.70
N LEU A 254 15.70 -11.88 30.76
CA LEU A 254 15.45 -10.50 30.36
C LEU A 254 14.15 -10.37 29.56
N PRO A 255 13.45 -9.22 29.64
CA PRO A 255 12.23 -9.00 28.89
C PRO A 255 12.46 -9.04 27.38
N ARG A 256 11.36 -9.28 26.66
CA ARG A 256 11.26 -9.15 25.21
C ARG A 256 10.51 -7.87 24.89
N PHE A 257 10.89 -7.21 23.81
CA PHE A 257 10.33 -5.94 23.39
C PHE A 257 9.55 -6.11 22.10
N ARG A 258 8.39 -5.49 22.06
CA ARG A 258 7.60 -5.32 20.83
C ARG A 258 7.46 -3.83 20.58
N PHE A 259 8.03 -3.36 19.49
CA PHE A 259 7.94 -1.97 19.09
C PHE A 259 6.67 -1.76 18.26
N HIS A 260 5.85 -0.80 18.66
CA HIS A 260 4.61 -0.46 17.98
C HIS A 260 4.76 0.92 17.34
N TYR A 261 4.88 0.96 16.01
CA TYR A 261 4.94 2.19 15.24
C TYR A 261 3.59 2.49 14.62
N PHE A 262 3.10 3.71 14.80
CA PHE A 262 1.86 4.19 14.21
C PHE A 262 2.20 5.30 13.22
N PHE A 263 1.79 5.12 11.97
CA PHE A 263 1.97 6.12 10.91
C PHE A 263 0.59 6.55 10.41
N ARG A 264 0.38 7.84 10.19
CA ARG A 264 -0.83 8.37 9.55
C ARG A 264 -0.56 8.78 8.11
N ASN A 265 -1.58 8.71 7.25
CA ASN A 265 -1.50 9.27 5.91
C ASN A 265 -1.57 10.81 5.96
N ILE A 266 -0.97 11.47 4.97
CA ILE A 266 -1.23 12.89 4.71
C ILE A 266 -2.39 12.93 3.72
N GLU A 267 -3.56 13.38 4.18
CA GLU A 267 -4.78 13.41 3.36
C GLU A 267 -4.78 14.52 2.32
N GLY A 268 -4.11 15.63 2.64
CA GLY A 268 -4.02 16.85 1.87
C GLY A 268 -3.05 17.82 2.55
N ILE A 269 -2.66 18.88 1.84
CA ILE A 269 -2.06 20.06 2.44
C ILE A 269 -3.00 21.21 2.16
N TRP A 270 -3.23 22.05 3.16
CA TRP A 270 -4.00 23.27 3.02
C TRP A 270 -3.08 24.48 3.17
N ALA A 271 -3.40 25.58 2.51
CA ALA A 271 -2.59 26.78 2.55
C ALA A 271 -3.47 28.01 2.73
N SER A 272 -2.94 29.01 3.43
CA SER A 272 -3.50 30.36 3.37
C SER A 272 -3.43 30.86 1.94
N VAL A 273 -4.52 31.47 1.45
CA VAL A 273 -4.56 32.00 0.08
C VAL A 273 -3.64 33.20 -0.08
N LYS A 274 -3.39 33.96 1.01
CA LYS A 274 -2.59 35.19 0.96
C LYS A 274 -1.08 34.85 0.99
N PRO A 275 -0.27 35.23 -0.02
CA PRO A 275 1.12 34.78 -0.12
C PRO A 275 2.07 35.32 0.94
N ASP A 276 1.79 36.51 1.48
CA ASP A 276 2.54 37.20 2.54
C ASP A 276 2.17 36.71 3.95
N ASP A 277 1.18 35.82 4.09
CA ASP A 277 0.77 35.21 5.36
C ASP A 277 1.72 34.08 5.78
N VAL A 278 2.97 34.44 6.06
CA VAL A 278 4.07 33.56 6.49
C VAL A 278 5.08 34.30 7.36
N ASP A 279 5.92 33.55 8.07
CA ASP A 279 7.06 34.13 8.79
C ASP A 279 8.05 34.77 7.80
N GLU A 280 8.70 35.86 8.22
CA GLU A 280 9.58 36.69 7.38
C GLU A 280 10.70 35.89 6.70
N ILE A 281 11.20 34.84 7.36
CA ILE A 281 12.24 33.93 6.84
C ILE A 281 11.80 33.14 5.59
N TYR A 282 10.49 33.04 5.33
CA TYR A 282 9.92 32.33 4.18
C TYR A 282 9.37 33.28 3.11
N SER A 283 9.52 34.59 3.27
CA SER A 283 9.08 35.56 2.27
C SER A 283 10.11 35.69 1.15
N ASP A 284 9.69 35.53 -0.11
CA ASP A 284 10.56 35.62 -1.30
C ASP A 284 10.04 36.59 -2.37
N GLY A 285 8.85 37.19 -2.17
CA GLY A 285 8.19 38.10 -3.10
C GLY A 285 7.65 37.46 -4.39
N GLU A 286 7.90 36.16 -4.63
CA GLU A 286 7.48 35.45 -5.84
C GLU A 286 6.48 34.32 -5.56
N ARG A 287 6.32 33.91 -4.29
CA ARG A 287 5.36 32.91 -3.85
C ARG A 287 3.91 33.29 -4.15
N THR A 288 3.09 32.28 -4.42
CA THR A 288 1.65 32.42 -4.71
C THR A 288 0.76 31.85 -3.61
N VAL A 289 1.36 31.34 -2.52
CA VAL A 289 0.68 30.62 -1.43
C VAL A 289 1.23 31.07 -0.08
N GLY A 290 0.40 31.15 0.96
CA GLY A 290 0.81 31.51 2.32
C GLY A 290 1.28 30.30 3.14
N LYS A 291 1.09 30.37 4.47
CA LYS A 291 1.44 29.30 5.43
C LYS A 291 0.70 27.99 5.15
N LEU A 292 1.41 26.87 5.31
CA LEU A 292 0.91 25.51 5.06
C LEU A 292 0.38 24.85 6.34
N TYR A 293 -0.62 23.98 6.18
CA TYR A 293 -1.28 23.24 7.25
C TYR A 293 -1.50 21.78 6.84
N SER A 294 -1.24 20.85 7.76
CA SER A 294 -1.46 19.41 7.54
C SER A 294 -2.90 18.95 7.80
N ASN A 295 -3.73 19.80 8.40
CA ASN A 295 -5.11 19.52 8.76
C ASN A 295 -6.00 20.64 8.23
N THR A 296 -7.25 20.32 7.89
CA THR A 296 -8.19 21.31 7.38
C THR A 296 -8.53 22.37 8.44
N ARG A 297 -8.61 23.63 8.01
CA ARG A 297 -8.97 24.80 8.83
C ARG A 297 -9.72 25.80 7.97
N ILE A 298 -10.53 26.66 8.60
CA ILE A 298 -11.30 27.68 7.88
C ILE A 298 -10.41 28.89 7.56
N ASN A 299 -9.76 29.46 8.58
CA ASN A 299 -8.92 30.66 8.46
C ASN A 299 -7.55 30.46 9.11
N SER A 300 -6.55 31.22 8.64
CA SER A 300 -5.24 31.35 9.27
C SER A 300 -5.29 32.15 10.56
N GLU A 301 -4.17 32.20 11.29
CA GLU A 301 -4.06 33.03 12.49
C GLU A 301 -4.30 34.52 12.20
N ASN A 302 -4.07 34.96 10.96
CA ASN A 302 -4.30 36.33 10.48
C ASN A 302 -5.69 36.55 9.86
N GLY A 303 -6.57 35.55 9.91
CA GLY A 303 -7.94 35.64 9.40
C GLY A 303 -8.09 35.42 7.88
N ASN A 304 -7.01 35.06 7.19
CA ASN A 304 -7.07 34.75 5.75
C ASN A 304 -7.66 33.35 5.52
N ARG A 305 -8.39 33.19 4.42
CA ARG A 305 -9.01 31.94 4.00
C ARG A 305 -7.95 30.86 3.77
N ILE A 306 -8.22 29.67 4.28
CA ILE A 306 -7.42 28.48 4.02
C ILE A 306 -8.18 27.60 3.02
N LEU A 307 -7.50 27.20 1.94
CA LEU A 307 -8.03 26.30 0.92
C LEU A 307 -7.09 25.11 0.72
N GLU A 308 -7.60 24.05 0.10
CA GLU A 308 -6.79 22.88 -0.24
C GLU A 308 -5.76 23.29 -1.30
N LEU A 309 -4.50 22.95 -1.06
CA LEU A 309 -3.42 23.25 -1.97
C LEU A 309 -3.29 22.12 -3.00
N LEU A 310 -3.27 22.49 -4.27
CA LEU A 310 -3.09 21.60 -5.40
C LEU A 310 -1.81 21.98 -6.14
N TYR A 311 -1.28 21.05 -6.93
CA TYR A 311 -0.12 21.30 -7.79
C TYR A 311 -0.26 20.60 -9.13
N CYS A 312 0.41 21.14 -10.15
CA CYS A 312 0.60 20.43 -11.41
C CYS A 312 1.77 19.45 -11.28
N ASP A 313 1.52 18.16 -11.46
CA ASP A 313 2.54 17.11 -11.36
C ASP A 313 3.58 17.13 -12.48
N ASN A 314 3.39 17.96 -13.51
CA ASN A 314 4.36 18.17 -14.59
C ASN A 314 5.23 19.43 -14.37
N CYS A 315 4.62 20.54 -13.95
CA CYS A 315 5.26 21.84 -13.92
C CYS A 315 5.31 22.51 -12.53
N GLY A 316 4.83 21.85 -11.47
CA GLY A 316 4.92 22.37 -10.10
C GLY A 316 4.03 23.58 -9.80
N THR A 317 3.33 24.14 -10.80
CA THR A 317 2.40 25.25 -10.60
C THR A 317 1.40 24.92 -9.49
N THR A 318 1.30 25.78 -8.48
CA THR A 318 0.38 25.64 -7.36
C THR A 318 -0.98 26.25 -7.68
N LEU A 319 -2.05 25.61 -7.20
CA LEU A 319 -3.44 26.05 -7.36
C LEU A 319 -4.19 25.86 -6.04
N PHE A 320 -5.31 26.55 -5.87
CA PHE A 320 -6.21 26.37 -4.76
C PHE A 320 -7.44 25.58 -5.20
N GLY A 321 -7.87 24.65 -4.35
CA GLY A 321 -9.10 23.90 -4.51
C GLY A 321 -10.04 24.08 -3.32
N GLY A 322 -11.35 24.12 -3.58
CA GLY A 322 -12.36 24.32 -2.55
C GLY A 322 -13.73 23.79 -2.96
N SER A 323 -14.52 23.37 -1.99
CA SER A 323 -15.92 23.04 -2.17
C SER A 323 -16.72 24.30 -2.49
N ARG A 324 -17.67 24.24 -3.43
CA ARG A 324 -18.49 25.40 -3.81
C ARG A 324 -19.64 25.61 -2.84
N LEU A 325 -19.81 26.86 -2.42
CA LEU A 325 -21.05 27.37 -1.86
C LEU A 325 -21.60 28.45 -2.80
N VAL A 326 -22.84 28.29 -3.27
CA VAL A 326 -23.51 29.32 -4.06
C VAL A 326 -23.98 30.42 -3.12
N THR A 327 -23.41 31.62 -3.27
CA THR A 327 -23.76 32.83 -2.52
C THR A 327 -24.36 33.88 -3.46
N ARG A 328 -24.77 35.02 -2.93
CA ARG A 328 -25.13 36.20 -3.73
C ARG A 328 -24.08 37.28 -3.52
N ASN A 329 -23.57 37.86 -4.60
CA ASN A 329 -22.62 38.96 -4.53
C ASN A 329 -23.30 40.29 -4.15
N GLU A 330 -22.50 41.35 -3.97
CA GLU A 330 -22.95 42.71 -3.63
C GLU A 330 -24.01 43.26 -4.62
N SER A 331 -23.97 42.79 -5.87
CA SER A 331 -24.90 43.18 -6.95
C SER A 331 -26.15 42.30 -7.05
N GLY A 332 -26.31 41.31 -6.15
CA GLY A 332 -27.45 40.39 -6.10
C GLY A 332 -27.39 39.21 -7.08
N ASN A 333 -26.32 39.07 -7.85
CA ASN A 333 -26.09 37.94 -8.77
C ASN A 333 -25.49 36.75 -8.00
N ASN A 334 -25.70 35.54 -8.52
CA ASN A 334 -25.09 34.34 -7.95
C ASN A 334 -23.55 34.42 -8.07
N SER A 335 -22.86 34.11 -6.98
CA SER A 335 -21.40 33.98 -6.87
C SER A 335 -21.04 32.66 -6.20
N PHE A 336 -19.76 32.29 -6.26
CA PHE A 336 -19.24 31.15 -5.52
C PHE A 336 -18.32 31.63 -4.40
N GLU A 337 -18.56 31.12 -3.19
CA GLU A 337 -17.59 31.10 -2.10
C GLU A 337 -16.88 29.74 -2.11
N LEU A 338 -15.55 29.73 -2.00
CA LEU A 338 -14.75 28.52 -1.85
C LEU A 338 -14.58 28.16 -0.37
N LEU A 339 -15.01 26.94 -0.02
CA LEU A 339 -14.90 26.40 1.33
C LEU A 339 -13.84 25.28 1.42
N PRO A 340 -13.11 25.17 2.53
CA PRO A 340 -12.18 24.06 2.75
C PRO A 340 -12.88 22.72 3.03
N ILE A 341 -14.16 22.76 3.45
CA ILE A 341 -14.97 21.58 3.78
C ILE A 341 -16.27 21.63 2.95
N SER A 342 -16.79 20.46 2.58
CA SER A 342 -18.07 20.38 1.85
C SER A 342 -19.22 20.93 2.71
N PRO A 343 -20.09 21.81 2.15
CA PRO A 343 -21.28 22.30 2.85
C PRO A 343 -22.39 21.24 2.93
N ASN A 344 -22.28 20.12 2.22
CA ASN A 344 -23.27 19.05 2.24
C ASN A 344 -23.02 18.09 3.42
N ILE A 345 -23.86 18.19 4.45
CA ILE A 345 -23.73 17.45 5.73
C ILE A 345 -24.42 16.08 5.65
N GLU A 346 -25.28 15.83 4.65
CA GLU A 346 -25.98 14.55 4.51
C GLU A 346 -25.01 13.40 4.19
N GLY A 347 -24.81 12.49 5.15
CA GLY A 347 -23.96 11.31 4.98
C GLY A 347 -22.67 11.27 5.83
N ILE A 348 -22.45 12.24 6.72
CA ILE A 348 -21.40 12.16 7.75
C ILE A 348 -21.91 11.22 8.87
N PRO A 349 -21.18 10.17 9.28
CA PRO A 349 -19.76 9.90 9.03
C PRO A 349 -19.44 8.82 7.98
N GLU A 350 -20.42 8.05 7.49
CA GLU A 350 -20.17 6.86 6.66
C GLU A 350 -19.66 7.18 5.24
N LYS A 351 -19.99 8.35 4.68
CA LYS A 351 -19.60 8.74 3.31
C LYS A 351 -18.39 9.67 3.21
N THR A 352 -17.77 10.06 4.32
CA THR A 352 -16.69 11.05 4.29
C THR A 352 -15.37 10.56 4.89
N PRO A 353 -14.73 9.50 4.35
CA PRO A 353 -13.30 9.65 4.11
C PRO A 353 -13.15 10.81 3.11
N ALA A 354 -12.21 11.74 3.32
CA ALA A 354 -11.95 12.83 2.38
C ALA A 354 -11.93 12.29 0.94
N LYS A 355 -12.99 12.57 0.16
CA LYS A 355 -13.09 12.10 -1.24
C LYS A 355 -11.82 12.54 -1.94
N LEU A 356 -11.11 11.60 -2.55
CA LEU A 356 -9.98 11.88 -3.44
C LEU A 356 -10.36 13.05 -4.35
N VAL A 357 -9.54 14.10 -4.38
CA VAL A 357 -9.84 15.30 -5.14
C VAL A 357 -10.02 14.98 -6.63
N GLU A 358 -9.33 13.95 -7.13
CA GLU A 358 -9.45 13.40 -8.48
C GLU A 358 -10.81 12.74 -8.78
N LYS A 359 -11.55 12.36 -7.73
CA LYS A 359 -12.90 11.76 -7.80
C LYS A 359 -14.01 12.79 -7.51
N ARG A 360 -13.67 14.02 -7.13
CA ARG A 360 -14.68 15.06 -6.92
C ARG A 360 -15.27 15.51 -8.25
N GLY A 361 -16.57 15.74 -8.25
CA GLY A 361 -17.28 16.22 -9.42
C GLY A 361 -17.17 17.74 -9.54
N TYR A 362 -17.26 18.22 -10.78
CA TYR A 362 -17.10 19.63 -11.10
C TYR A 362 -18.19 20.50 -10.46
N GLN A 363 -19.38 19.99 -10.13
CA GLN A 363 -20.40 20.81 -9.48
C GLN A 363 -20.10 20.99 -7.98
N GLU A 364 -19.51 19.98 -7.33
CA GLU A 364 -19.11 20.02 -5.91
C GLU A 364 -17.83 20.85 -5.65
N TYR A 365 -16.83 20.82 -6.55
CA TYR A 365 -15.47 21.29 -6.24
C TYR A 365 -14.81 22.14 -7.33
N ALA A 366 -14.24 23.28 -6.92
CA ALA A 366 -13.69 24.33 -7.78
C ALA A 366 -12.16 24.37 -7.72
N VAL A 367 -11.54 24.84 -8.80
CA VAL A 367 -10.09 25.06 -8.88
C VAL A 367 -9.81 26.50 -9.33
N PHE A 368 -8.96 27.18 -8.57
CA PHE A 368 -8.49 28.55 -8.84
C PHE A 368 -6.96 28.56 -8.91
N TRP A 369 -6.41 29.18 -9.95
CA TRP A 369 -4.97 29.37 -10.10
C TRP A 369 -4.58 30.80 -9.76
N ALA A 370 -3.88 31.00 -8.64
CA ALA A 370 -3.24 32.28 -8.31
C ALA A 370 -1.98 32.43 -9.19
N CYS A 371 -2.08 33.23 -10.26
CA CYS A 371 -1.02 33.28 -11.28
C CYS A 371 0.25 33.99 -10.79
N GLY A 372 0.14 34.92 -9.84
CA GLY A 372 1.27 35.76 -9.43
C GLY A 372 1.93 36.42 -10.65
N ASN A 373 3.24 36.22 -10.80
CA ASN A 373 4.03 36.70 -11.94
C ASN A 373 4.10 35.71 -13.13
N GLN A 374 3.35 34.61 -13.10
CA GLN A 374 3.34 33.61 -14.19
C GLN A 374 2.38 34.01 -15.31
N GLU A 375 2.78 33.77 -16.55
CA GLU A 375 1.92 33.97 -17.72
C GLU A 375 1.07 32.73 -18.02
N PHE A 376 -0.16 32.96 -18.48
CA PHE A 376 -1.03 31.89 -18.96
C PHE A 376 -0.47 31.23 -20.23
N ILE A 377 -0.36 29.91 -20.23
CA ILE A 377 0.12 29.12 -21.38
C ILE A 377 -1.05 28.37 -22.00
N GLN A 378 -1.40 28.72 -23.24
CA GLN A 378 -2.38 27.96 -24.04
C GLN A 378 -1.87 26.54 -24.31
N HIS A 379 -2.77 25.57 -24.31
CA HIS A 379 -2.44 24.19 -24.68
C HIS A 379 -2.14 24.07 -26.18
N ASP A 380 -1.46 23.01 -26.61
CA ASP A 380 -1.20 22.75 -28.03
C ASP A 380 -2.53 22.54 -28.79
N ALA A 381 -2.56 22.92 -30.08
CA ALA A 381 -3.73 22.72 -30.94
C ALA A 381 -3.96 21.24 -31.22
N GLU A 382 -5.22 20.82 -31.20
CA GLU A 382 -5.61 19.43 -31.44
C GLU A 382 -6.50 19.34 -32.69
N PRO A 383 -6.33 18.31 -33.55
CA PRO A 383 -7.10 18.21 -34.78
C PRO A 383 -8.61 18.26 -34.52
N GLY A 384 -9.29 19.26 -35.08
CA GLY A 384 -10.74 19.42 -34.95
C GLY A 384 -11.23 20.09 -33.65
N ILE A 385 -10.32 20.53 -32.75
CA ILE A 385 -10.67 21.26 -31.53
C ILE A 385 -9.92 22.61 -31.50
N PRO A 386 -10.63 23.75 -31.48
CA PRO A 386 -10.03 25.07 -31.30
C PRO A 386 -9.16 25.16 -30.03
N GLN A 387 -8.07 25.95 -30.08
CA GLN A 387 -7.10 26.07 -28.98
C GLN A 387 -7.62 26.82 -27.74
N ASN A 388 -8.81 27.42 -27.81
CA ASN A 388 -9.41 28.23 -26.74
C ASN A 388 -10.22 27.43 -25.72
N TYR A 389 -10.52 26.14 -26.00
CA TYR A 389 -11.18 25.24 -25.06
C TYR A 389 -10.69 23.81 -25.25
N TRP A 390 -10.97 22.95 -24.27
CA TRP A 390 -10.72 21.51 -24.37
C TRP A 390 -11.95 20.70 -23.99
N ARG A 391 -11.91 19.39 -24.28
CA ARG A 391 -12.96 18.45 -23.88
C ARG A 391 -12.62 17.85 -22.51
N GLN A 392 -13.40 18.22 -21.51
CA GLN A 392 -13.20 17.75 -20.14
C GLN A 392 -13.88 16.38 -19.95
N PRO A 393 -13.22 15.41 -19.27
CA PRO A 393 -13.80 14.10 -19.00
C PRO A 393 -15.15 14.19 -18.28
N THR A 394 -16.17 13.58 -18.88
CA THR A 394 -17.51 13.44 -18.31
C THR A 394 -17.63 12.21 -17.41
N LEU A 395 -18.63 12.23 -16.54
CA LEU A 395 -19.09 11.12 -15.71
C LEU A 395 -20.45 10.62 -16.24
N ASN A 396 -20.95 9.48 -15.74
CA ASN A 396 -22.34 9.04 -15.94
C ASN A 396 -22.85 8.99 -17.39
N GLY A 397 -21.97 8.77 -18.38
CA GLY A 397 -22.35 8.59 -19.79
C GLY A 397 -22.67 9.88 -20.55
N PHE A 398 -22.45 11.07 -19.99
CA PHE A 398 -22.64 12.34 -20.72
C PHE A 398 -21.64 12.47 -21.88
N ASN A 399 -22.07 13.08 -23.00
CA ASN A 399 -21.20 13.29 -24.16
C ASN A 399 -20.30 14.51 -23.96
N GLN A 400 -18.99 14.33 -24.06
CA GLN A 400 -18.00 15.41 -24.00
C GLN A 400 -18.23 16.53 -25.04
N GLY A 401 -18.83 16.19 -26.19
CA GLY A 401 -19.10 17.13 -27.29
C GLY A 401 -20.04 18.29 -26.93
N ASP A 402 -20.86 18.12 -25.89
CA ASP A 402 -21.91 19.09 -25.51
C ASP A 402 -21.39 20.20 -24.56
N PHE A 403 -20.10 20.15 -24.20
CA PHE A 403 -19.50 21.03 -23.20
C PHE A 403 -18.14 21.58 -23.65
N GLU A 404 -17.84 22.80 -23.22
CA GLU A 404 -16.56 23.47 -23.43
C GLU A 404 -15.91 23.76 -22.07
N ALA A 405 -14.66 23.35 -21.90
CA ALA A 405 -13.88 23.61 -20.70
C ALA A 405 -12.80 24.66 -20.98
N LYS A 406 -12.69 25.66 -20.10
CA LYS A 406 -11.75 26.79 -20.27
C LYS A 406 -11.29 27.39 -18.94
N TRP A 407 -10.16 28.08 -18.98
CA TRP A 407 -9.68 28.96 -17.92
C TRP A 407 -10.13 30.39 -18.20
N ILE A 408 -10.72 31.08 -17.21
CA ILE A 408 -11.12 32.49 -17.34
C ILE A 408 -10.41 33.38 -16.32
N PRO A 409 -10.11 34.65 -16.64
CA PRO A 409 -9.59 35.62 -15.67
C PRO A 409 -10.53 35.78 -14.47
N ALA A 410 -10.00 35.74 -13.25
CA ALA A 410 -10.79 35.87 -12.02
C ALA A 410 -9.99 36.46 -10.85
N SER A 411 -10.70 36.97 -9.84
CA SER A 411 -10.16 37.48 -8.56
C SER A 411 -10.72 36.66 -7.40
N LEU A 412 -9.87 36.26 -6.45
CA LEU A 412 -10.27 35.50 -5.24
C LEU A 412 -10.13 36.39 -3.99
N ASN A 413 -11.18 36.48 -3.17
CA ASN A 413 -11.14 37.22 -1.91
C ASN A 413 -10.34 36.48 -0.83
N CYS A 414 -9.40 37.16 -0.19
CA CYS A 414 -8.49 36.58 0.80
C CYS A 414 -9.17 36.18 2.11
N ILE A 415 -10.34 36.73 2.45
CA ILE A 415 -11.02 36.53 3.73
C ILE A 415 -12.28 35.67 3.52
N SER A 416 -13.18 36.10 2.64
CA SER A 416 -14.43 35.38 2.38
C SER A 416 -14.20 34.13 1.53
N GLY A 417 -13.25 34.12 0.60
CA GLY A 417 -13.11 33.06 -0.40
C GLY A 417 -14.05 33.21 -1.60
N ASP A 418 -14.67 34.38 -1.78
CA ASP A 418 -15.51 34.69 -2.95
C ASP A 418 -14.69 34.79 -4.24
N ILE A 419 -15.28 34.33 -5.35
CA ILE A 419 -14.73 34.47 -6.70
C ILE A 419 -15.48 35.56 -7.49
N ASP A 420 -14.73 36.48 -8.08
CA ASP A 420 -15.20 37.41 -9.11
C ASP A 420 -14.61 37.05 -10.49
N ASN A 421 -15.44 36.98 -11.53
CA ASN A 421 -15.03 36.56 -12.89
C ASN A 421 -14.34 37.69 -13.68
N SER A 422 -13.51 38.50 -13.02
CA SER A 422 -12.71 39.55 -13.63
C SER A 422 -11.43 39.80 -12.82
N HIS A 423 -10.46 40.52 -13.40
CA HIS A 423 -9.28 41.00 -12.65
C HIS A 423 -9.53 42.34 -11.93
N ASN A 424 -10.68 42.99 -12.15
CA ASN A 424 -10.93 44.35 -11.68
C ASN A 424 -10.84 44.46 -10.15
N LYS A 425 -11.45 43.53 -9.40
CA LYS A 425 -11.40 43.55 -7.92
C LYS A 425 -9.98 43.41 -7.39
N ALA A 426 -9.15 42.54 -7.99
CA ALA A 426 -7.75 42.39 -7.61
C ALA A 426 -6.90 43.62 -7.99
N ASP A 427 -7.18 44.25 -9.13
CA ASP A 427 -6.48 45.46 -9.57
C ASP A 427 -6.89 46.69 -8.71
N GLU A 428 -8.14 46.76 -8.25
CA GLU A 428 -8.66 47.83 -7.36
C GLU A 428 -8.27 47.66 -5.88
N LYS A 429 -8.27 46.41 -5.38
CA LYS A 429 -8.07 46.07 -3.95
C LYS A 429 -7.10 44.89 -3.78
N PRO A 430 -5.82 45.03 -4.14
CA PRO A 430 -4.84 43.94 -4.12
C PRO A 430 -4.58 43.37 -2.72
N GLU A 431 -4.81 44.15 -1.65
CA GLU A 431 -4.67 43.71 -0.26
C GLU A 431 -5.73 42.68 0.18
N GLN A 432 -6.87 42.65 -0.51
CA GLN A 432 -8.03 41.80 -0.18
C GLN A 432 -8.34 40.78 -1.27
N TRP A 433 -7.84 40.96 -2.49
CA TRP A 433 -8.19 40.15 -3.66
C TRP A 433 -6.94 39.72 -4.42
N ILE A 434 -6.88 38.44 -4.78
CA ILE A 434 -5.75 37.83 -5.49
C ILE A 434 -6.12 37.63 -6.94
N LYS A 435 -5.24 38.09 -7.83
CA LYS A 435 -5.36 37.95 -9.29
C LYS A 435 -5.06 36.51 -9.73
N GLY A 436 -5.89 35.96 -10.61
CA GLY A 436 -5.70 34.59 -11.08
C GLY A 436 -6.63 34.16 -12.21
N TYR A 437 -6.81 32.85 -12.33
CA TYR A 437 -7.72 32.23 -13.29
C TYR A 437 -8.61 31.19 -12.60
N TYR A 438 -9.86 31.14 -13.01
CA TYR A 438 -10.86 30.19 -12.51
C TYR A 438 -11.20 29.16 -13.60
N PHE A 439 -11.28 27.88 -13.21
CA PHE A 439 -11.63 26.80 -14.13
C PHE A 439 -13.15 26.70 -14.29
N ILE A 440 -13.63 26.77 -15.53
CA ILE A 440 -15.06 26.63 -15.83
C ILE A 440 -15.37 25.58 -16.90
N ILE A 441 -16.57 25.00 -16.80
CA ILE A 441 -17.20 24.16 -17.82
C ILE A 441 -18.53 24.78 -18.20
N THR A 442 -18.70 25.09 -19.50
CA THR A 442 -19.91 25.67 -20.04
C THR A 442 -20.64 24.70 -20.96
N ASN A 443 -21.96 24.73 -20.95
CA ASN A 443 -22.79 24.02 -21.93
C ASN A 443 -22.93 24.84 -23.24
N ASN A 444 -23.65 24.30 -24.23
CA ASN A 444 -23.96 24.99 -25.50
C ASN A 444 -24.62 26.38 -25.35
N SER A 445 -25.20 26.71 -24.18
CA SER A 445 -25.74 28.04 -23.87
C SER A 445 -24.69 28.99 -23.27
N ASN A 446 -23.41 28.60 -23.24
CA ASN A 446 -22.30 29.30 -22.62
C ASN A 446 -22.52 29.62 -21.12
N ARG A 447 -23.38 28.84 -20.44
CA ARG A 447 -23.61 28.94 -18.99
C ARG A 447 -22.70 27.97 -18.26
N ASP A 448 -22.08 28.43 -17.17
CA ASP A 448 -21.37 27.53 -16.26
C ASP A 448 -22.36 26.54 -15.63
N ILE A 449 -22.07 25.25 -15.81
CA ILE A 449 -22.94 24.15 -15.40
C ILE A 449 -22.99 23.98 -13.87
N ALA A 450 -22.09 24.61 -13.11
CA ALA A 450 -22.11 24.60 -11.66
C ALA A 450 -23.15 25.57 -11.05
N PHE A 451 -23.64 26.56 -11.81
CA PHE A 451 -24.70 27.46 -11.33
C PHE A 451 -26.08 26.79 -11.40
N PRO A 452 -27.03 27.22 -10.54
CA PRO A 452 -28.43 26.79 -10.64
C PRO A 452 -29.01 27.00 -12.04
N ASP A 453 -29.95 26.14 -12.42
CA ASP A 453 -30.68 26.31 -13.67
C ASP A 453 -31.66 27.49 -13.66
N ALA A 454 -32.33 27.73 -14.81
CA ALA A 454 -33.30 28.81 -14.92
C ALA A 454 -34.49 28.68 -13.94
N ASN A 455 -34.71 27.47 -13.38
CA ASN A 455 -35.72 27.20 -12.37
C ASN A 455 -35.16 27.28 -10.94
N GLY A 456 -33.89 27.68 -10.77
CA GLY A 456 -33.21 27.75 -9.48
C GLY A 456 -32.75 26.40 -8.93
N ASN A 457 -32.84 25.32 -9.70
CA ASN A 457 -32.42 23.99 -9.25
C ASN A 457 -30.91 23.83 -9.44
N ILE A 458 -30.22 23.42 -8.39
CA ILE A 458 -28.83 22.98 -8.48
C ILE A 458 -28.84 21.52 -8.95
N SER A 459 -28.11 21.21 -10.02
CA SER A 459 -27.94 19.84 -10.48
C SER A 459 -27.23 19.03 -9.40
N THR A 460 -27.93 18.09 -8.76
CA THR A 460 -27.34 17.10 -7.85
C THR A 460 -26.57 16.00 -8.58
N ILE A 461 -26.70 15.96 -9.92
CA ILE A 461 -26.00 15.01 -10.78
C ILE A 461 -24.65 15.60 -11.17
N GLU A 462 -23.57 14.95 -10.74
CA GLU A 462 -22.21 15.27 -11.18
C GLU A 462 -22.02 14.85 -12.64
N THR A 463 -21.59 15.80 -13.48
CA THR A 463 -21.48 15.59 -14.94
C THR A 463 -20.04 15.45 -15.41
N HIS A 464 -19.08 16.07 -14.71
CA HIS A 464 -17.68 16.12 -15.09
C HIS A 464 -16.78 15.95 -13.87
N LYS A 465 -15.51 15.59 -14.08
CA LYS A 465 -14.48 15.64 -13.04
C LYS A 465 -14.05 17.08 -12.76
N ALA A 466 -13.82 17.40 -11.48
CA ALA A 466 -13.45 18.75 -11.03
C ALA A 466 -12.05 19.21 -11.48
N LEU A 467 -11.10 18.29 -11.62
CA LEU A 467 -9.72 18.66 -11.93
C LEU A 467 -9.53 18.89 -13.44
N PRO A 468 -9.02 20.07 -13.85
CA PRO A 468 -8.92 20.44 -15.27
C PRO A 468 -7.91 19.57 -16.00
N SER A 469 -8.25 19.10 -17.22
CA SER A 469 -7.33 18.32 -18.06
C SER A 469 -6.13 19.13 -18.58
N VAL A 470 -6.25 20.46 -18.58
CA VAL A 470 -5.21 21.38 -19.06
C VAL A 470 -4.66 22.20 -17.91
N CYS A 471 -3.34 22.16 -17.73
CA CYS A 471 -2.65 23.04 -16.77
C CYS A 471 -2.51 24.47 -17.35
N PRO A 472 -2.88 25.52 -16.61
CA PRO A 472 -2.81 26.90 -17.11
C PRO A 472 -1.38 27.47 -17.09
N GLY A 473 -0.50 26.92 -16.26
CA GLY A 473 0.90 27.35 -16.14
C GLY A 473 1.85 26.74 -17.17
N CYS A 474 1.59 25.52 -17.67
CA CYS A 474 2.48 24.87 -18.65
C CYS A 474 1.80 24.40 -19.95
N GLY A 475 0.48 24.51 -20.06
CA GLY A 475 -0.30 24.09 -21.23
C GLY A 475 -0.30 22.59 -21.50
N VAL A 476 0.21 21.73 -20.59
CA VAL A 476 0.08 20.27 -20.75
C VAL A 476 -1.40 19.91 -20.83
N ASN A 477 -1.75 19.08 -21.82
CA ASN A 477 -3.11 18.67 -22.12
C ASN A 477 -3.29 17.15 -21.95
N HIS A 478 -4.07 16.74 -20.93
CA HIS A 478 -4.47 15.35 -20.71
C HIS A 478 -5.92 15.07 -21.12
N GLN A 479 -6.48 15.87 -22.03
CA GLN A 479 -7.83 15.64 -22.50
C GLN A 479 -7.98 14.22 -23.07
N LYS A 480 -9.20 13.71 -22.95
CA LYS A 480 -9.61 12.44 -23.53
C LYS A 480 -10.19 12.76 -24.91
N ARG A 481 -9.63 12.18 -25.99
CA ARG A 481 -10.02 12.53 -27.37
C ARG A 481 -11.33 11.91 -27.82
N ARG A 482 -11.70 10.76 -27.24
CA ARG A 482 -12.97 10.07 -27.50
C ARG A 482 -13.58 9.56 -26.19
N GLN A 483 -14.90 9.57 -26.10
CA GLN A 483 -15.64 9.19 -24.88
C GLN A 483 -15.36 7.77 -24.38
N ASP A 484 -15.08 6.84 -25.28
CA ASP A 484 -14.80 5.42 -25.05
C ASP A 484 -13.33 5.13 -24.72
N TRP A 485 -12.42 6.09 -24.88
CA TRP A 485 -10.99 5.85 -24.69
C TRP A 485 -10.62 5.64 -23.21
N ASN A 486 -10.03 4.50 -22.88
CA ASN A 486 -9.41 4.29 -21.57
C ASN A 486 -8.10 5.07 -21.45
N LYS A 487 -8.16 6.24 -20.81
CA LYS A 487 -6.99 7.05 -20.42
C LYS A 487 -6.89 7.10 -18.91
N SER A 488 -5.80 6.54 -18.37
CA SER A 488 -5.54 6.42 -16.93
C SER A 488 -5.40 7.81 -16.26
N LYS A 489 -4.67 8.72 -16.90
CA LYS A 489 -4.41 10.09 -16.42
C LYS A 489 -5.15 11.14 -17.24
N THR A 490 -6.21 11.72 -16.65
CA THR A 490 -7.07 12.72 -17.32
C THR A 490 -6.81 14.17 -16.89
N SER A 491 -5.86 14.43 -16.00
CA SER A 491 -5.43 15.76 -15.54
C SER A 491 -3.99 15.66 -15.01
N THR A 492 -3.22 16.75 -15.02
CA THR A 492 -1.95 16.87 -14.25
C THR A 492 -2.11 17.51 -12.89
N ILE A 493 -3.26 18.11 -12.60
CA ILE A 493 -3.48 18.76 -11.30
C ILE A 493 -3.74 17.67 -10.27
N ARG A 494 -3.09 17.77 -9.11
CA ARG A 494 -3.10 16.78 -8.02
C ARG A 494 -3.19 17.46 -6.67
N GLY A 495 -3.78 16.77 -5.70
CA GLY A 495 -3.68 17.16 -4.28
C GLY A 495 -2.37 16.69 -3.66
N PHE A 496 -1.87 17.40 -2.65
CA PHE A 496 -0.73 16.96 -1.84
C PHE A 496 -1.15 15.84 -0.89
N ARG A 497 -1.26 14.62 -1.42
CA ARG A 497 -1.69 13.44 -0.69
C ARG A 497 -0.70 12.29 -0.86
N THR A 498 -0.55 11.50 0.20
CA THR A 498 0.16 10.22 0.11
C THR A 498 -0.78 9.12 -0.39
N GLY A 499 -0.43 8.47 -1.50
CA GLY A 499 -1.18 7.33 -2.04
C GLY A 499 -1.05 6.09 -1.16
N PHE A 500 -2.18 5.47 -0.78
CA PHE A 500 -2.21 4.32 0.12
C PHE A 500 -1.30 3.17 -0.35
N ALA A 501 -1.36 2.79 -1.63
CA ALA A 501 -0.56 1.70 -2.17
C ALA A 501 0.95 2.02 -2.15
N LYS A 502 1.36 3.25 -2.53
CA LYS A 502 2.77 3.65 -2.53
C LYS A 502 3.32 3.76 -1.10
N THR A 503 2.56 4.32 -0.16
CA THR A 503 2.97 4.39 1.24
C THR A 503 3.07 3.00 1.88
N THR A 504 2.10 2.12 1.59
CA THR A 504 2.15 0.72 2.06
C THR A 504 3.39 0.01 1.53
N GLN A 505 3.67 0.16 0.23
CA GLN A 505 4.88 -0.39 -0.40
C GLN A 505 6.16 0.17 0.21
N MET A 506 6.24 1.49 0.44
CA MET A 506 7.42 2.13 1.04
C MET A 506 7.67 1.60 2.45
N PHE A 507 6.64 1.52 3.29
CA PHE A 507 6.79 0.98 4.64
C PHE A 507 7.15 -0.51 4.64
N ALA A 508 6.55 -1.31 3.77
CA ALA A 508 6.91 -2.71 3.60
C ALA A 508 8.39 -2.86 3.17
N LYS A 509 8.83 -2.07 2.19
CA LYS A 509 10.22 -2.03 1.72
C LYS A 509 11.20 -1.64 2.83
N GLU A 510 10.94 -0.54 3.53
CA GLU A 510 11.83 -0.08 4.60
C GLU A 510 11.88 -1.07 5.75
N LEU A 511 10.75 -1.69 6.11
CA LEU A 511 10.69 -2.72 7.13
C LEU A 511 11.48 -3.98 6.71
N MET A 512 11.37 -4.40 5.45
CA MET A 512 12.14 -5.53 4.90
C MET A 512 13.65 -5.27 4.93
N TYR A 513 14.11 -4.03 4.71
CA TYR A 513 15.52 -3.66 4.87
C TYR A 513 16.01 -3.68 6.32
N GLN A 514 15.12 -3.52 7.31
CA GLN A 514 15.47 -3.64 8.73
C GLN A 514 15.50 -5.09 9.24
N LEU A 515 14.93 -6.03 8.47
CA LEU A 515 14.99 -7.45 8.79
C LEU A 515 16.36 -8.05 8.43
N PRO A 516 16.77 -9.15 9.09
CA PRO A 516 17.99 -9.88 8.77
C PRO A 516 18.13 -10.18 7.28
N SER A 517 19.36 -10.29 6.80
CA SER A 517 19.63 -10.59 5.39
C SER A 517 19.37 -12.04 4.98
N ASN A 518 19.19 -12.93 5.94
CA ASN A 518 18.84 -14.32 5.69
C ASN A 518 17.44 -14.43 5.06
N GLU A 519 17.34 -15.13 3.91
CA GLU A 519 16.11 -15.38 3.18
C GLU A 519 15.02 -16.06 4.04
N GLU A 520 15.41 -16.91 5.00
CA GLU A 520 14.46 -17.60 5.89
C GLU A 520 13.82 -16.67 6.92
N GLU A 521 14.55 -15.63 7.35
CA GLU A 521 14.11 -14.70 8.40
C GLU A 521 13.50 -13.42 7.84
N ARG A 522 13.87 -13.04 6.62
CA ARG A 522 13.38 -11.86 5.90
C ARG A 522 11.99 -12.12 5.32
N LYS A 523 11.01 -12.29 6.20
CA LYS A 523 9.61 -12.55 5.85
C LYS A 523 8.70 -11.54 6.54
N LEU A 524 7.71 -11.03 5.80
CA LEU A 524 6.75 -10.05 6.32
C LEU A 524 5.31 -10.48 6.05
N VAL A 525 4.43 -10.23 7.02
CA VAL A 525 2.99 -10.39 6.84
C VAL A 525 2.31 -9.04 7.00
N VAL A 526 1.49 -8.71 6.00
CA VAL A 526 0.69 -7.49 5.96
C VAL A 526 -0.77 -7.87 6.21
N PHE A 527 -1.34 -7.44 7.34
CA PHE A 527 -2.74 -7.68 7.65
C PHE A 527 -3.64 -6.57 7.10
N SER A 528 -4.77 -6.98 6.57
CA SER A 528 -5.86 -6.13 6.13
C SER A 528 -7.20 -6.58 6.73
N ASP A 529 -8.16 -5.67 6.82
CA ASP A 529 -9.50 -5.98 7.33
C ASP A 529 -10.43 -6.62 6.29
N SER A 530 -10.17 -6.42 5.00
CA SER A 530 -10.99 -6.96 3.92
C SER A 530 -10.16 -7.78 2.93
N ARG A 531 -10.81 -8.77 2.30
CA ARG A 531 -10.21 -9.64 1.28
C ARG A 531 -9.74 -8.82 0.08
N GLU A 532 -10.58 -7.89 -0.39
CA GLU A 532 -10.24 -6.97 -1.50
C GLU A 532 -9.03 -6.09 -1.18
N ASP A 533 -8.98 -5.50 0.03
CA ASP A 533 -7.83 -4.68 0.41
C ASP A 533 -6.54 -5.53 0.48
N ALA A 534 -6.63 -6.79 0.91
CA ALA A 534 -5.48 -7.69 0.93
C ALA A 534 -4.95 -7.95 -0.50
N ALA A 535 -5.85 -8.25 -1.45
CA ALA A 535 -5.54 -8.41 -2.87
C ALA A 535 -4.89 -7.14 -3.47
N GLN A 536 -5.48 -5.98 -3.21
CA GLN A 536 -4.99 -4.69 -3.70
C GLN A 536 -3.62 -4.33 -3.10
N VAL A 537 -3.38 -4.64 -1.83
CA VAL A 537 -2.09 -4.44 -1.17
C VAL A 537 -1.02 -5.32 -1.80
N ALA A 538 -1.30 -6.61 -2.06
CA ALA A 538 -0.33 -7.52 -2.66
C ALA A 538 0.11 -7.03 -4.06
N ASN A 539 -0.84 -6.77 -4.94
CA ASN A 539 -0.57 -6.22 -6.28
C ASN A 539 0.11 -4.83 -6.21
N GLY A 540 -0.36 -3.98 -5.31
CA GLY A 540 0.15 -2.63 -5.12
C GLY A 540 1.60 -2.58 -4.64
N ILE A 541 2.02 -3.50 -3.75
CA ILE A 541 3.40 -3.58 -3.28
C ILE A 541 4.33 -3.93 -4.44
N GLU A 542 4.07 -5.01 -5.17
CA GLU A 542 4.94 -5.44 -6.27
C GLU A 542 5.04 -4.39 -7.37
N ARG A 543 3.90 -3.89 -7.86
CA ARG A 543 3.86 -2.95 -9.00
C ARG A 543 4.60 -1.64 -8.70
N ASN A 544 4.40 -1.08 -7.50
CA ASN A 544 5.09 0.15 -7.10
C ASN A 544 6.57 -0.09 -6.74
N HIS A 545 6.91 -1.30 -6.28
CA HIS A 545 8.29 -1.65 -5.96
C HIS A 545 9.12 -1.87 -7.23
N PHE A 546 8.55 -2.45 -8.29
CA PHE A 546 9.25 -2.69 -9.56
C PHE A 546 9.90 -1.43 -10.13
N THR A 547 9.19 -0.29 -10.13
CA THR A 547 9.73 0.99 -10.61
C THR A 547 10.89 1.51 -9.74
N ASP A 548 10.80 1.34 -8.42
CA ASP A 548 11.89 1.72 -7.51
C ASP A 548 13.10 0.80 -7.68
N LEU A 549 12.84 -0.50 -7.83
CA LEU A 549 13.85 -1.51 -8.01
C LEU A 549 14.60 -1.32 -9.33
N MET A 550 13.89 -1.02 -10.42
CA MET A 550 14.51 -0.69 -11.71
C MET A 550 15.49 0.45 -11.59
N ARG A 551 15.16 1.50 -10.81
CA ARG A 551 16.06 2.61 -10.54
C ARG A 551 17.28 2.17 -9.74
N GLU A 552 17.09 1.39 -8.68
CA GLU A 552 18.19 0.89 -7.84
C GLU A 552 19.15 0.00 -8.63
N ILE A 553 18.63 -0.94 -9.44
CA ILE A 553 19.42 -1.81 -10.30
C ILE A 553 20.16 -0.99 -11.35
N LEU A 554 19.48 -0.07 -12.05
CA LEU A 554 20.13 0.74 -13.08
C LEU A 554 21.25 1.59 -12.49
N VAL A 555 21.01 2.27 -11.37
CA VAL A 555 22.04 3.07 -10.70
C VAL A 555 23.19 2.19 -10.22
N ASN A 556 22.90 1.01 -9.66
CA ASN A 556 23.93 0.06 -9.25
C ASN A 556 24.78 -0.41 -10.44
N GLU A 557 24.16 -0.75 -11.57
CA GLU A 557 24.87 -1.19 -12.77
C GLU A 557 25.74 -0.05 -13.34
N LEU A 558 25.17 1.14 -13.49
CA LEU A 558 25.88 2.30 -14.00
C LEU A 558 27.06 2.70 -13.10
N HIS A 559 26.87 2.77 -11.78
CA HIS A 559 27.92 3.22 -10.86
C HIS A 559 28.92 2.13 -10.47
N SER A 560 28.54 0.86 -10.42
CA SER A 560 29.47 -0.22 -10.05
C SER A 560 30.30 -0.68 -11.25
N SER A 561 29.67 -0.77 -12.43
CA SER A 561 30.27 -1.32 -13.64
C SER A 561 31.02 -0.24 -14.43
N LEU A 562 30.34 0.88 -14.78
CA LEU A 562 30.94 1.91 -15.65
C LEU A 562 31.93 2.81 -14.92
N MET A 563 31.69 3.19 -13.66
CA MET A 563 32.68 3.97 -12.90
C MET A 563 33.95 3.18 -12.64
N LEU A 564 33.85 1.86 -12.39
CA LEU A 564 35.03 1.03 -12.23
C LEU A 564 35.85 0.99 -13.52
N ARG A 565 35.20 0.77 -14.68
CA ARG A 565 35.85 0.86 -16.00
C ARG A 565 36.54 2.22 -16.20
N PHE A 566 35.88 3.31 -15.81
CA PHE A 566 36.44 4.65 -15.90
C PHE A 566 37.67 4.85 -15.00
N GLN A 567 37.62 4.38 -13.75
CA GLN A 567 38.75 4.43 -12.82
C GLN A 567 39.94 3.63 -13.33
N ILE A 568 39.70 2.44 -13.88
CA ILE A 568 40.74 1.60 -14.50
C ILE A 568 41.35 2.34 -15.69
N LEU A 569 40.53 2.89 -16.58
CA LEU A 569 41.02 3.64 -17.75
C LEU A 569 41.81 4.89 -17.36
N CYS A 570 41.38 5.64 -16.34
CA CYS A 570 42.16 6.76 -15.80
C CYS A 570 43.52 6.30 -15.23
N ALA A 571 43.59 5.13 -14.61
CA ALA A 571 44.84 4.58 -14.13
C ALA A 571 45.79 4.18 -15.28
N PHE A 572 45.26 3.70 -16.41
CA PHE A 572 46.02 3.49 -17.65
C PHE A 572 46.46 4.82 -18.28
N ASP A 573 45.55 5.76 -18.48
CA ASP A 573 45.81 7.07 -19.10
C ASP A 573 46.87 7.88 -18.30
N ASN A 574 46.88 7.75 -16.96
CA ASN A 574 47.85 8.41 -16.07
C ASN A 574 49.14 7.62 -15.83
N GLY A 575 49.22 6.35 -16.26
CA GLY A 575 50.36 5.47 -15.98
C GLY A 575 50.57 5.14 -14.50
N ASP A 576 49.50 5.15 -13.69
CA ASP A 576 49.56 4.89 -12.24
C ASP A 576 49.53 3.39 -11.95
N THR A 577 50.71 2.77 -11.90
CA THR A 577 50.87 1.32 -11.70
C THR A 577 50.39 0.85 -10.32
N ALA A 578 50.46 1.69 -9.29
CA ALA A 578 49.96 1.35 -7.97
C ALA A 578 48.43 1.26 -7.96
N LYS A 579 47.76 2.24 -8.60
CA LYS A 579 46.30 2.22 -8.74
C LYS A 579 45.81 1.11 -9.66
N GLN A 580 46.56 0.79 -10.73
CA GLN A 580 46.25 -0.35 -11.58
C GLN A 580 46.25 -1.67 -10.80
N GLU A 581 47.27 -1.92 -9.97
CA GLU A 581 47.34 -3.16 -9.16
C GLU A 581 46.21 -3.21 -8.13
N GLU A 582 45.87 -2.09 -7.49
CA GLU A 582 44.74 -1.99 -6.56
C GLU A 582 43.40 -2.33 -7.26
N LEU A 583 43.14 -1.72 -8.42
CA LEU A 583 41.89 -1.94 -9.18
C LEU A 583 41.81 -3.34 -9.79
N LYS A 584 42.96 -3.92 -10.17
CA LYS A 584 43.06 -5.30 -10.62
C LYS A 584 42.68 -6.28 -9.52
N GLN A 585 43.10 -6.04 -8.28
CA GLN A 585 42.67 -6.83 -7.12
C GLN A 585 41.17 -6.66 -6.85
N GLN A 586 40.60 -5.48 -7.14
CA GLN A 586 39.17 -5.23 -6.98
C GLN A 586 38.31 -5.98 -8.01
N SER A 587 38.71 -6.03 -9.28
CA SER A 587 38.05 -6.83 -10.33
C SER A 587 39.00 -7.18 -11.48
N GLN A 588 39.54 -8.40 -11.43
CA GLN A 588 40.43 -8.93 -12.47
C GLN A 588 39.77 -8.92 -13.86
N THR A 589 38.52 -9.38 -13.96
CA THR A 589 37.81 -9.49 -15.24
C THR A 589 37.59 -8.14 -15.92
N THR A 590 37.19 -7.12 -15.15
CA THR A 590 36.97 -5.76 -15.70
C THR A 590 38.29 -5.09 -16.06
N PHE A 591 39.35 -5.36 -15.30
CA PHE A 591 40.69 -4.88 -15.60
C PHE A 591 41.19 -5.44 -16.94
N ASP A 592 41.09 -6.76 -17.12
CA ASP A 592 41.53 -7.45 -18.35
C ASP A 592 40.72 -6.98 -19.58
N GLU A 593 39.43 -6.66 -19.41
CA GLU A 593 38.59 -6.07 -20.46
C GLU A 593 39.15 -4.72 -20.94
N ILE A 594 39.46 -3.81 -20.00
CA ILE A 594 39.99 -2.48 -20.34
C ILE A 594 41.42 -2.59 -20.90
N GLU A 595 42.27 -3.44 -20.32
CA GLU A 595 43.62 -3.71 -20.82
C GLU A 595 43.57 -4.18 -22.29
N TYR A 596 42.69 -5.14 -22.60
CA TYR A 596 42.47 -5.60 -23.97
C TYR A 596 42.01 -4.48 -24.92
N LEU A 597 41.12 -3.59 -24.47
CA LEU A 597 40.68 -2.46 -25.29
C LEU A 597 41.82 -1.45 -25.52
N VAL A 598 42.62 -1.14 -24.49
CA VAL A 598 43.79 -0.26 -24.59
C VAL A 598 44.82 -0.83 -25.56
N ASP A 599 45.11 -2.12 -25.48
CA ASP A 599 46.05 -2.81 -26.37
C ASP A 599 45.60 -2.77 -27.83
N ASN A 600 44.32 -3.05 -28.09
CA ASN A 600 43.78 -3.01 -29.46
C ASN A 600 43.71 -1.59 -30.03
N SER A 601 43.42 -0.59 -29.19
CA SER A 601 43.42 0.82 -29.61
C SER A 601 44.81 1.29 -30.05
N SER A 602 45.87 0.66 -29.52
CA SER A 602 47.27 0.99 -29.82
C SER A 602 47.80 0.35 -31.10
N TYR A 603 46.97 -0.38 -31.87
CA TYR A 603 47.39 -1.03 -33.11
C TYR A 603 47.80 0.00 -34.19
N ASN A 604 48.98 -0.21 -34.80
CA ASN A 604 49.58 0.68 -35.80
C ASN A 604 49.92 -0.01 -37.14
N GLY A 605 49.42 -1.22 -37.38
CA GLY A 605 49.66 -1.97 -38.62
C GLY A 605 48.61 -1.71 -39.72
N SER A 606 48.73 -2.44 -40.84
CA SER A 606 47.87 -2.27 -42.04
C SER A 606 46.75 -3.31 -42.20
N ASN A 607 46.56 -4.22 -41.24
CA ASN A 607 45.54 -5.27 -41.33
C ASN A 607 44.13 -4.66 -41.15
N THR A 608 43.27 -4.83 -42.16
CA THR A 608 41.91 -4.27 -42.19
C THR A 608 41.01 -4.74 -41.04
N ASN A 609 41.09 -6.00 -40.63
CA ASN A 609 40.29 -6.51 -39.50
C ASN A 609 40.75 -5.89 -38.18
N LYS A 610 42.07 -5.78 -37.97
CA LYS A 610 42.62 -5.15 -36.77
C LYS A 610 42.42 -3.63 -36.73
N LEU A 611 42.34 -2.98 -37.90
CA LEU A 611 41.95 -1.58 -37.99
C LEU A 611 40.48 -1.37 -37.60
N ARG A 612 39.58 -2.30 -37.95
CA ARG A 612 38.19 -2.29 -37.46
C ARG A 612 38.13 -2.52 -35.95
N GLU A 613 38.87 -3.51 -35.43
CA GLU A 613 38.96 -3.77 -33.99
C GLU A 613 39.51 -2.57 -33.21
N LYS A 614 40.51 -1.86 -33.78
CA LYS A 614 41.01 -0.60 -33.23
C LYS A 614 39.91 0.45 -33.15
N GLN A 615 39.16 0.68 -34.23
CA GLN A 615 38.08 1.67 -34.24
C GLN A 615 36.98 1.33 -33.22
N GLU A 616 36.63 0.05 -33.09
CA GLU A 616 35.67 -0.42 -32.09
C GLU A 616 36.20 -0.25 -30.66
N ALA A 617 37.49 -0.51 -30.42
CA ALA A 617 38.13 -0.32 -29.13
C ALA A 617 38.22 1.17 -28.76
N GLU A 618 38.63 2.03 -29.68
CA GLU A 618 38.67 3.49 -29.48
C GLU A 618 37.27 4.05 -29.15
N ALA A 619 36.23 3.60 -29.86
CA ALA A 619 34.86 4.02 -29.58
C ALA A 619 34.41 3.62 -28.16
N LYS A 620 34.65 2.37 -27.75
CA LYS A 620 34.32 1.88 -26.40
C LYS A 620 35.11 2.59 -25.31
N LEU A 621 36.41 2.82 -25.51
CA LEU A 621 37.23 3.58 -24.56
C LEU A 621 36.74 5.02 -24.43
N ASN A 622 36.33 5.65 -25.52
CA ASN A 622 35.74 7.00 -25.47
C ASN A 622 34.40 7.03 -24.74
N GLU A 623 33.54 6.02 -24.91
CA GLU A 623 32.31 5.88 -24.11
C GLU A 623 32.62 5.84 -22.60
N VAL A 624 33.64 5.07 -22.21
CA VAL A 624 34.11 4.99 -20.82
C VAL A 624 34.67 6.34 -20.36
N ARG A 625 35.54 7.01 -21.14
CA ARG A 625 36.08 8.34 -20.80
C ARG A 625 34.99 9.38 -20.62
N LEU A 626 33.99 9.35 -21.48
CA LEU A 626 32.86 10.27 -21.46
C LEU A 626 31.79 9.83 -20.45
N LEU A 627 31.93 8.71 -19.74
CA LEU A 627 30.91 8.17 -18.83
C LEU A 627 29.53 8.08 -19.49
N THR A 628 29.51 7.70 -20.77
CA THR A 628 28.29 7.57 -21.57
C THR A 628 28.02 6.11 -21.91
N LEU A 629 26.75 5.71 -21.91
CA LEU A 629 26.31 4.37 -22.29
C LEU A 629 25.09 4.44 -23.20
N ASN A 630 25.03 3.65 -24.26
CA ASN A 630 23.84 3.54 -25.09
C ASN A 630 22.71 2.81 -24.35
N VAL A 631 21.49 3.36 -24.37
CA VAL A 631 20.33 2.79 -23.65
C VAL A 631 20.00 1.36 -24.11
N ARG A 632 20.11 1.05 -25.41
CA ARG A 632 19.84 -0.31 -25.94
C ARG A 632 20.71 -1.36 -25.26
N SER A 633 21.98 -1.05 -25.00
CA SER A 633 22.94 -2.02 -24.44
C SER A 633 22.57 -2.53 -23.04
N LEU A 634 21.70 -1.81 -22.32
CA LEU A 634 21.19 -2.24 -21.01
C LEU A 634 20.16 -3.37 -21.13
N VAL A 635 19.39 -3.41 -22.22
CA VAL A 635 18.23 -4.29 -22.38
C VAL A 635 18.44 -5.34 -23.47
N ASP A 636 19.18 -5.01 -24.52
CA ASP A 636 19.39 -5.87 -25.68
C ASP A 636 20.84 -5.89 -26.14
N ILE A 637 21.43 -7.09 -26.21
CA ILE A 637 22.72 -7.34 -26.85
C ILE A 637 22.44 -7.93 -28.23
N THR A 638 22.63 -7.12 -29.26
CA THR A 638 22.34 -7.51 -30.64
C THR A 638 23.08 -8.79 -31.03
N ASN A 639 22.36 -9.77 -31.58
CA ASN A 639 22.88 -11.07 -32.01
C ASN A 639 23.56 -11.90 -30.91
N SER A 640 23.15 -11.75 -29.64
CA SER A 640 23.64 -12.57 -28.53
C SER A 640 22.51 -13.31 -27.83
N ILE A 641 22.81 -14.51 -27.34
CA ILE A 641 21.95 -15.27 -26.43
C ILE A 641 22.16 -14.84 -24.97
N ASN A 642 23.24 -14.12 -24.65
CA ASN A 642 23.48 -13.63 -23.31
C ASN A 642 22.47 -12.55 -22.94
N LEU A 643 22.04 -12.54 -21.67
CA LEU A 643 21.18 -11.49 -21.16
C LEU A 643 21.95 -10.16 -21.06
N ALA A 644 21.29 -9.07 -21.41
CA ALA A 644 21.82 -7.72 -21.21
C ALA A 644 21.94 -7.39 -19.71
N PRO A 645 22.81 -6.44 -19.29
CA PRO A 645 23.12 -6.21 -17.87
C PRO A 645 21.89 -5.95 -17.00
N LEU A 646 20.95 -5.10 -17.45
CA LEU A 646 19.73 -4.79 -16.68
C LEU A 646 18.84 -6.03 -16.55
N VAL A 647 18.64 -6.75 -17.67
CA VAL A 647 17.82 -7.96 -17.74
C VAL A 647 18.39 -9.04 -16.82
N LYS A 648 19.70 -9.26 -16.88
CA LYS A 648 20.41 -10.24 -16.04
C LYS A 648 20.18 -9.96 -14.55
N ARG A 649 20.28 -8.72 -14.11
CA ARG A 649 20.08 -8.34 -12.69
C ARG A 649 18.65 -8.61 -12.19
N PHE A 650 17.64 -8.41 -13.03
CA PHE A 650 16.26 -8.78 -12.68
C PHE A 650 16.10 -10.30 -12.54
N VAL A 651 16.72 -11.07 -13.44
CA VAL A 651 16.71 -12.54 -13.42
C VAL A 651 17.43 -13.08 -12.18
N GLU A 652 18.57 -12.49 -11.79
CA GLU A 652 19.30 -12.84 -10.55
C GLU A 652 18.42 -12.69 -9.30
N LEU A 653 17.49 -11.73 -9.31
CA LEU A 653 16.52 -11.52 -8.25
C LEU A 653 15.25 -12.37 -8.41
N GLY A 654 15.08 -13.12 -9.51
CA GLY A 654 13.87 -13.89 -9.79
C GLY A 654 12.66 -13.05 -10.21
N ILE A 655 12.89 -11.87 -10.78
CA ILE A 655 11.86 -10.91 -11.20
C ILE A 655 11.80 -10.82 -12.71
N ASN A 656 10.60 -10.72 -13.26
CA ASN A 656 10.40 -10.53 -14.68
C ASN A 656 10.92 -9.13 -15.12
N PRO A 657 11.90 -9.04 -16.03
CA PRO A 657 12.47 -7.77 -16.47
C PRO A 657 11.47 -6.89 -17.24
N GLY A 658 10.44 -7.48 -17.86
CA GLY A 658 9.41 -6.75 -18.60
C GLY A 658 8.34 -6.09 -17.73
N GLY A 659 8.29 -6.43 -16.43
CA GLY A 659 7.31 -5.89 -15.48
C GLY A 659 6.29 -6.92 -14.98
N ASN A 660 5.35 -6.46 -14.16
CA ASN A 660 4.49 -7.31 -13.34
C ASN A 660 3.11 -7.60 -13.95
N ASP A 661 2.82 -7.11 -15.16
CA ASP A 661 1.52 -7.34 -15.80
C ASP A 661 1.34 -8.83 -16.11
N ILE A 662 0.13 -9.36 -15.85
CA ILE A 662 -0.17 -10.80 -15.97
C ILE A 662 0.13 -11.33 -17.36
N SER A 663 -0.13 -10.53 -18.40
CA SER A 663 0.15 -10.88 -19.80
C SER A 663 1.65 -11.10 -20.08
N LEU A 664 2.53 -10.52 -19.26
CA LEU A 664 3.98 -10.70 -19.35
C LEU A 664 4.47 -11.82 -18.44
N GLN A 665 3.70 -12.24 -17.43
CA GLN A 665 4.08 -13.34 -16.52
C GLN A 665 3.91 -14.73 -17.15
N THR A 666 2.78 -14.95 -17.83
CA THR A 666 2.46 -16.23 -18.48
C THR A 666 1.69 -15.99 -19.77
N ARG A 667 2.04 -16.70 -20.84
CA ARG A 667 1.37 -16.61 -22.14
C ARG A 667 0.95 -17.98 -22.66
N VAL A 668 -0.16 -18.04 -23.40
CA VAL A 668 -0.55 -19.26 -24.13
C VAL A 668 0.21 -19.31 -25.46
N LEU A 669 1.08 -20.32 -25.60
CA LEU A 669 1.83 -20.62 -26.83
C LEU A 669 1.58 -22.08 -27.20
N ASN A 670 1.15 -22.35 -28.43
CA ASN A 670 0.83 -23.71 -28.90
C ASN A 670 -0.12 -24.49 -27.96
N ASN A 671 -1.17 -23.83 -27.46
CA ASN A 671 -2.13 -24.34 -26.47
C ASN A 671 -1.55 -24.69 -25.07
N ASN A 672 -0.29 -24.34 -24.80
CA ASN A 672 0.34 -24.51 -23.50
C ASN A 672 0.58 -23.14 -22.84
N PHE A 673 0.37 -23.08 -21.52
CA PHE A 673 0.76 -21.90 -20.74
C PHE A 673 2.25 -21.94 -20.48
N VAL A 674 2.99 -21.00 -21.06
CA VAL A 674 4.44 -20.85 -20.91
C VAL A 674 4.71 -19.63 -20.02
N PRO A 675 5.31 -19.81 -18.83
CA PRO A 675 5.75 -18.71 -17.98
C PRO A 675 7.02 -18.06 -18.51
N TRP A 676 7.25 -16.78 -18.17
CA TRP A 676 8.41 -16.02 -18.65
C TRP A 676 9.77 -16.64 -18.26
N PHE A 677 9.85 -17.30 -17.10
CA PHE A 677 11.10 -17.88 -16.60
C PHE A 677 11.53 -19.13 -17.37
N ASP A 678 10.65 -19.73 -18.18
CA ASP A 678 11.02 -20.84 -19.09
C ASP A 678 11.76 -20.32 -20.34
N LEU A 679 11.75 -19.01 -20.59
CA LEU A 679 12.51 -18.39 -21.67
C LEU A 679 13.99 -18.21 -21.33
N ILE A 680 14.42 -18.54 -20.11
CA ILE A 680 15.73 -18.17 -19.58
C ILE A 680 16.39 -19.38 -18.92
N ASP A 681 17.68 -19.57 -19.20
CA ASP A 681 18.55 -20.43 -18.41
C ASP A 681 19.11 -19.65 -17.22
N PHE A 682 18.66 -19.99 -16.02
CA PHE A 682 19.08 -19.35 -14.76
C PHE A 682 20.49 -19.78 -14.30
N THR A 683 21.08 -20.80 -14.92
CA THR A 683 22.44 -21.27 -14.61
C THR A 683 23.48 -20.39 -15.30
N ASP A 684 23.30 -20.20 -16.61
CA ASP A 684 24.25 -19.49 -17.47
C ASP A 684 23.84 -18.04 -17.76
N PHE A 685 22.62 -17.63 -17.34
CA PHE A 685 22.03 -16.31 -17.62
C PHE A 685 21.96 -16.01 -19.13
N GLN A 686 21.32 -16.91 -19.86
CA GLN A 686 21.10 -16.84 -21.30
C GLN A 686 19.63 -17.02 -21.65
N TRP A 687 19.20 -16.49 -22.80
CA TRP A 687 17.92 -16.84 -23.40
C TRP A 687 17.92 -18.33 -23.77
N ALA A 688 16.88 -19.05 -23.35
CA ALA A 688 16.76 -20.49 -23.54
C ALA A 688 16.67 -20.85 -25.03
N ASN A 689 17.24 -22.01 -25.39
CA ASN A 689 17.21 -22.48 -26.77
C ASN A 689 15.78 -22.82 -27.21
N GLY A 690 15.34 -22.27 -28.35
CA GLY A 690 13.97 -22.45 -28.86
C GLY A 690 12.91 -21.59 -28.16
N ALA A 691 13.30 -20.64 -27.31
CA ALA A 691 12.40 -19.67 -26.71
C ALA A 691 11.68 -18.81 -27.77
N ASP A 692 10.42 -18.44 -27.49
CA ASP A 692 9.61 -17.65 -28.41
C ASP A 692 10.12 -16.21 -28.52
N GLN A 693 10.53 -15.82 -29.73
CA GLN A 693 11.15 -14.51 -29.96
C GLN A 693 10.16 -13.35 -29.79
N SER A 694 8.86 -13.56 -30.06
CA SER A 694 7.86 -12.51 -29.83
C SER A 694 7.74 -12.22 -28.34
N TYR A 695 7.71 -13.26 -27.51
CA TYR A 695 7.61 -13.10 -26.07
C TYR A 695 8.88 -12.46 -25.48
N ILE A 696 10.08 -12.85 -25.96
CA ILE A 696 11.34 -12.16 -25.60
C ILE A 696 11.27 -10.67 -25.95
N ASN A 697 10.76 -10.32 -27.14
CA ASN A 697 10.63 -8.93 -27.56
C ASN A 697 9.65 -8.16 -26.66
N ASP A 698 8.53 -8.76 -26.26
CA ASP A 698 7.58 -8.14 -25.33
C ASP A 698 8.23 -7.84 -23.96
N LEU A 699 9.11 -8.73 -23.46
CA LEU A 699 9.87 -8.49 -22.22
C LEU A 699 10.87 -7.33 -22.37
N LYS A 700 11.54 -7.24 -23.52
CA LYS A 700 12.46 -6.13 -23.84
C LYS A 700 11.70 -4.80 -23.95
N GLU A 701 10.55 -4.79 -24.62
CA GLU A 701 9.68 -3.62 -24.74
C GLU A 701 9.23 -3.11 -23.37
N GLY A 702 8.75 -4.00 -22.49
CA GLY A 702 8.40 -3.63 -21.11
C GLY A 702 9.58 -3.07 -20.30
N SER A 703 10.80 -3.58 -20.53
CA SER A 703 12.02 -3.02 -19.92
C SER A 703 12.31 -1.59 -20.41
N PHE A 704 12.14 -1.32 -21.71
CA PHE A 704 12.30 0.02 -22.27
C PHE A 704 11.23 1.00 -21.79
N ASP A 705 9.97 0.55 -21.64
CA ASP A 705 8.89 1.34 -21.05
C ASP A 705 9.24 1.76 -19.62
N GLY A 706 9.75 0.82 -18.82
CA GLY A 706 10.24 1.07 -17.47
C GLY A 706 11.36 2.13 -17.44
N LEU A 707 12.36 2.02 -18.32
CA LEU A 707 13.45 3.00 -18.45
C LEU A 707 12.93 4.39 -18.86
N ALA A 708 12.04 4.46 -19.85
CA ALA A 708 11.45 5.72 -20.31
C ALA A 708 10.73 6.45 -19.18
N SER A 709 9.96 5.71 -18.36
CA SER A 709 9.26 6.26 -17.19
C SER A 709 10.22 6.85 -16.14
N MET A 710 11.44 6.31 -16.04
CA MET A 710 12.46 6.78 -15.12
C MET A 710 13.22 8.01 -15.65
N PHE A 711 13.56 8.02 -16.94
CA PHE A 711 14.28 9.15 -17.56
C PHE A 711 13.44 10.41 -17.55
N PHE A 712 12.16 10.29 -17.90
CA PHE A 712 11.22 11.41 -18.03
C PHE A 712 10.18 11.44 -16.90
N GLY A 713 10.53 10.88 -15.74
CA GLY A 713 9.74 11.03 -14.53
C GLY A 713 9.53 12.52 -14.20
N SER A 714 8.36 12.88 -13.66
CA SER A 714 8.05 14.28 -13.45
C SER A 714 8.74 14.89 -12.22
N LEU A 715 8.85 16.22 -12.17
CA LEU A 715 9.44 16.97 -11.06
C LEU A 715 10.79 16.40 -10.59
N PHE A 716 10.90 16.00 -9.31
CA PHE A 716 12.14 15.52 -8.71
C PHE A 716 12.40 14.01 -8.93
N TYR A 717 11.48 13.27 -9.54
CA TYR A 717 11.59 11.81 -9.75
C TYR A 717 12.40 11.42 -10.98
N SER A 718 12.64 12.38 -11.88
CA SER A 718 13.42 12.17 -13.11
C SER A 718 14.88 11.84 -12.81
N PHE A 719 15.51 11.08 -13.70
CA PHE A 719 16.92 10.69 -13.57
C PHE A 719 17.86 11.90 -13.39
N GLU A 720 17.68 12.94 -14.22
CA GLU A 720 18.46 14.18 -14.13
C GLU A 720 18.11 15.02 -12.90
N SER A 721 16.83 15.09 -12.53
CA SER A 721 16.39 15.87 -11.36
C SER A 721 16.83 15.24 -10.03
N SER A 722 17.12 13.93 -10.04
CA SER A 722 17.73 13.20 -8.92
C SER A 722 19.27 13.27 -8.93
N ALA A 723 19.85 14.00 -9.88
CA ALA A 723 21.29 14.14 -10.11
C ALA A 723 22.05 12.82 -10.34
N LEU A 724 21.38 11.79 -10.88
CA LEU A 724 22.01 10.48 -11.15
C LEU A 724 22.74 10.47 -12.52
N GLY A 725 22.30 11.34 -13.43
CA GLY A 725 22.80 11.45 -14.79
C GLY A 725 21.73 12.04 -15.70
N TYR A 726 21.99 12.17 -16.99
CA TYR A 726 21.00 12.67 -17.94
C TYR A 726 21.04 11.91 -19.26
N VAL A 727 19.90 11.88 -19.95
CA VAL A 727 19.80 11.30 -21.29
C VAL A 727 20.26 12.32 -22.33
N CYS A 728 21.04 11.87 -23.31
CA CYS A 728 21.61 12.71 -24.35
C CYS A 728 21.64 12.01 -25.70
N ILE A 729 21.88 12.80 -26.75
CA ILE A 729 22.32 12.27 -28.04
C ILE A 729 23.78 11.81 -27.94
N ASN A 730 24.22 10.94 -28.84
CA ASN A 730 25.64 10.58 -28.94
C ASN A 730 26.50 11.85 -29.20
N PRO A 731 27.43 12.19 -28.29
CA PRO A 731 28.26 13.41 -28.40
C PRO A 731 29.25 13.40 -29.57
N GLU A 732 29.56 12.22 -30.12
CA GLU A 732 30.53 12.02 -31.20
C GLU A 732 29.90 12.14 -32.60
N LEU A 733 28.58 12.34 -32.70
CA LEU A 733 27.94 12.47 -34.00
C LEU A 733 28.37 13.76 -34.71
N GLU A 734 28.89 13.61 -35.92
CA GLU A 734 29.38 14.71 -36.77
C GLU A 734 28.27 15.75 -37.04
N VAL A 735 27.01 15.31 -37.17
CA VAL A 735 25.85 16.19 -37.37
C VAL A 735 25.70 17.23 -36.26
N VAL A 736 26.10 16.93 -35.02
CA VAL A 736 26.08 17.90 -33.91
C VAL A 736 27.05 19.04 -34.18
N ALA A 737 28.27 18.72 -34.63
CA ALA A 737 29.29 19.70 -34.97
C ALA A 737 28.92 20.49 -36.23
N ASP A 738 28.34 19.84 -37.24
CA ASP A 738 27.87 20.49 -38.47
C ASP A 738 26.77 21.52 -38.19
N GLN A 739 25.74 21.11 -37.43
CA GLN A 739 24.64 21.99 -37.10
C GLN A 739 25.08 23.12 -36.15
N ALA A 740 25.96 22.85 -35.18
CA ALA A 740 26.55 23.89 -34.33
C ALA A 740 27.29 24.96 -35.15
N ARG A 741 28.10 24.54 -36.15
CA ARG A 741 28.78 25.44 -37.09
C ARG A 741 27.77 26.24 -37.92
N ALA A 742 26.70 25.61 -38.39
CA ALA A 742 25.67 26.26 -39.21
C ALA A 742 24.96 27.41 -38.47
N VAL A 743 24.75 27.29 -37.16
CA VAL A 743 24.15 28.35 -36.33
C VAL A 743 25.17 29.26 -35.64
N ALA A 744 26.47 29.02 -35.87
CA ALA A 744 27.61 29.69 -35.24
C ALA A 744 27.51 29.71 -33.70
N LEU A 745 27.34 28.53 -33.11
CA LEU A 745 27.46 28.25 -31.69
C LEU A 745 28.62 27.28 -31.44
N ALA A 746 29.19 27.27 -30.23
CA ALA A 746 30.16 26.24 -29.87
C ALA A 746 29.48 24.86 -29.85
N LYS A 747 30.22 23.80 -30.22
CA LYS A 747 29.70 22.41 -30.25
C LYS A 747 29.02 22.05 -28.93
N ASP A 748 29.65 22.35 -27.79
CA ASP A 748 29.14 22.02 -26.47
C ASP A 748 27.89 22.81 -26.10
N GLU A 749 27.80 24.08 -26.46
CA GLU A 749 26.62 24.90 -26.22
C GLU A 749 25.42 24.37 -27.00
N PHE A 750 25.63 24.05 -28.29
CA PHE A 750 24.59 23.47 -29.14
C PHE A 750 24.18 22.08 -28.65
N PHE A 751 25.14 21.23 -28.25
CA PHE A 751 24.88 19.91 -27.68
C PHE A 751 24.00 20.01 -26.42
N GLN A 752 24.28 20.96 -25.52
CA GLN A 752 23.44 21.20 -24.34
C GLN A 752 22.02 21.64 -24.73
N ILE A 753 21.86 22.46 -25.76
CA ILE A 753 20.53 22.88 -26.26
C ILE A 753 19.76 21.67 -26.77
N VAL A 754 20.39 20.78 -27.54
CA VAL A 754 19.77 19.54 -28.05
C VAL A 754 19.32 18.62 -26.90
N ASN A 755 20.19 18.38 -25.92
CA ASN A 755 19.86 17.53 -24.76
C ASN A 755 18.71 18.12 -23.92
N SER A 756 18.69 19.44 -23.77
CA SER A 756 17.59 20.15 -23.11
C SER A 756 16.27 20.00 -23.86
N THR A 757 16.30 19.99 -25.19
CA THR A 757 15.12 19.71 -26.02
C THR A 757 14.64 18.26 -25.85
N ILE A 758 15.55 17.27 -25.78
CA ILE A 758 15.21 15.87 -25.48
C ILE A 758 14.46 15.78 -24.14
N ARG A 759 14.98 16.45 -23.09
CA ARG A 759 14.32 16.51 -21.77
C ARG A 759 12.90 17.09 -21.86
N ILE A 760 12.72 18.23 -22.55
CA ILE A 760 11.40 18.88 -22.68
C ILE A 760 10.42 17.99 -23.46
N LEU A 761 10.86 17.38 -24.55
CA LEU A 761 10.01 16.48 -25.35
C LEU A 761 9.60 15.24 -24.55
N GLY A 762 10.52 14.67 -23.78
CA GLY A 762 10.24 13.58 -22.85
C GLY A 762 9.23 13.96 -21.77
N ASP A 763 9.43 15.10 -21.09
CA ASP A 763 8.48 15.64 -20.10
C ASP A 763 7.07 15.87 -20.68
N LYS A 764 6.99 16.15 -22.00
CA LYS A 764 5.73 16.34 -22.74
C LYS A 764 5.18 15.04 -23.34
N TYR A 765 5.70 13.88 -22.93
CA TYR A 765 5.31 12.55 -23.42
C TYR A 765 5.41 12.43 -24.95
N LYS A 766 6.50 12.92 -25.54
CA LYS A 766 6.77 12.86 -27.00
C LYS A 766 7.85 11.83 -27.35
N HIS A 767 7.63 10.58 -26.94
CA HIS A 767 8.53 9.46 -27.16
C HIS A 767 7.77 8.17 -27.53
N ASN A 768 8.49 7.16 -28.04
CA ASN A 768 7.93 5.93 -28.60
C ASN A 768 7.38 4.93 -27.56
N LYS A 769 7.40 5.29 -26.26
CA LYS A 769 7.00 4.45 -25.11
C LYS A 769 5.83 5.04 -24.33
N VAL A 770 4.89 5.68 -25.03
CA VAL A 770 3.71 6.32 -24.44
C VAL A 770 2.47 5.50 -24.76
N GLU A 771 1.64 5.21 -23.75
CA GLU A 771 0.41 4.40 -23.88
C GLU A 771 -0.61 4.95 -24.91
N ASP A 772 -0.54 6.25 -25.22
CA ASP A 772 -1.48 7.02 -26.06
C ASP A 772 -0.78 7.54 -27.33
N ALA A 773 -0.18 6.64 -28.10
CA ALA A 773 0.48 6.98 -29.36
C ALA A 773 -0.53 7.07 -30.50
N SER A 774 -1.33 8.14 -30.54
CA SER A 774 -1.68 8.64 -31.88
C SER A 774 -0.39 9.12 -32.53
N PRO A 775 -0.16 8.84 -33.82
CA PRO A 775 1.07 9.26 -34.47
C PRO A 775 1.23 10.77 -34.33
N PHE A 776 2.40 11.18 -33.85
CA PHE A 776 2.81 12.58 -33.91
C PHE A 776 2.93 13.00 -35.38
N ASN A 777 3.03 14.31 -35.61
CA ASN A 777 3.24 14.85 -36.95
C ASN A 777 4.39 15.85 -36.92
N PHE A 778 5.54 15.41 -36.42
CA PHE A 778 6.74 16.24 -36.37
C PHE A 778 7.48 16.17 -37.71
N THR A 779 7.23 17.16 -38.56
CA THR A 779 7.88 17.31 -39.87
C THR A 779 8.90 18.45 -39.90
N GLN A 780 8.77 19.40 -38.98
CA GLN A 780 9.62 20.57 -38.83
C GLN A 780 9.61 21.08 -37.37
N TYR A 781 10.54 21.99 -37.04
CA TYR A 781 10.63 22.62 -35.71
C TYR A 781 9.31 23.26 -35.23
N ASN A 782 8.53 23.88 -36.14
CA ASN A 782 7.29 24.55 -35.77
C ASN A 782 6.21 23.61 -35.20
N ASP A 783 6.31 22.33 -35.51
CA ASP A 783 5.40 21.28 -35.04
C ASP A 783 5.71 20.86 -33.60
N PHE A 784 6.86 21.27 -33.04
CA PHE A 784 7.23 20.97 -31.66
C PHE A 784 6.30 21.67 -30.64
N PRO A 785 6.15 21.06 -29.43
CA PRO A 785 5.31 21.61 -28.36
C PRO A 785 5.66 23.06 -28.01
N GLY A 786 4.67 23.84 -27.58
CA GLY A 786 4.87 25.26 -27.24
C GLY A 786 6.00 25.53 -26.23
N GLN A 787 6.23 24.62 -25.28
CA GLN A 787 7.33 24.72 -24.31
C GLN A 787 8.71 24.67 -24.95
N VAL A 788 8.92 23.80 -25.96
CA VAL A 788 10.19 23.73 -26.70
C VAL A 788 10.45 25.06 -27.40
N LYS A 789 9.40 25.62 -28.03
CA LYS A 789 9.51 26.90 -28.73
C LYS A 789 9.85 28.06 -27.80
N LYS A 790 9.23 28.12 -26.61
CA LYS A 790 9.57 29.12 -25.57
C LYS A 790 11.02 29.00 -25.11
N TYR A 791 11.48 27.78 -24.85
CA TYR A 791 12.86 27.51 -24.46
C TYR A 791 13.85 27.94 -25.55
N ILE A 792 13.64 27.52 -26.80
CA ILE A 792 14.52 27.88 -27.93
C ILE A 792 14.51 29.39 -28.17
N ARG A 793 13.36 30.08 -28.05
CA ARG A 793 13.30 31.54 -28.14
C ARG A 793 14.13 32.22 -27.06
N ALA A 794 14.04 31.77 -25.81
CA ALA A 794 14.81 32.33 -24.71
C ALA A 794 16.32 32.11 -24.90
N VAL A 795 16.71 30.92 -25.39
CA VAL A 795 18.10 30.62 -25.77
C VAL A 795 18.55 31.51 -26.93
N ALA A 796 17.75 31.63 -27.98
CA ALA A 796 18.05 32.46 -29.14
C ALA A 796 18.24 33.94 -28.75
N ASN A 797 17.37 34.47 -27.89
CA ASN A 797 17.52 35.81 -27.33
C ASN A 797 18.84 35.98 -26.56
N ARG A 798 19.22 34.98 -25.74
CA ARG A 798 20.49 35.01 -24.99
C ARG A 798 21.71 35.05 -25.90
N PHE A 799 21.70 34.27 -26.98
CA PHE A 799 22.79 34.21 -27.95
C PHE A 799 22.70 35.28 -29.06
N SER A 800 21.70 36.17 -29.01
CA SER A 800 21.41 37.15 -30.07
C SER A 800 21.25 36.51 -31.47
N LYS A 801 20.52 35.39 -31.53
CA LYS A 801 20.21 34.60 -32.73
C LYS A 801 18.71 34.60 -33.03
N GLN A 802 18.33 34.13 -34.22
CA GLN A 802 16.92 33.92 -34.56
C GLN A 802 16.41 32.57 -34.03
N GLU A 803 15.17 32.55 -33.52
CA GLU A 803 14.53 31.33 -32.98
C GLU A 803 14.53 30.18 -34.00
N ASN A 804 14.13 30.48 -35.26
CA ASN A 804 14.00 29.46 -36.31
C ASN A 804 15.34 28.86 -36.75
N GLU A 805 16.45 29.60 -36.67
CA GLU A 805 17.78 29.08 -37.00
C GLU A 805 18.19 27.97 -36.03
N ILE A 806 18.16 28.25 -34.73
CA ILE A 806 18.49 27.28 -33.69
C ILE A 806 17.47 26.14 -33.68
N GLY A 807 16.17 26.45 -33.76
CA GLY A 807 15.10 25.45 -33.73
C GLY A 807 15.20 24.44 -34.87
N THR A 808 15.47 24.90 -36.09
CA THR A 808 15.63 24.03 -37.27
C THR A 808 16.87 23.17 -37.17
N ALA A 809 18.00 23.74 -36.70
CA ALA A 809 19.23 22.98 -36.47
C ALA A 809 19.03 21.85 -35.44
N VAL A 810 18.30 22.12 -34.34
CA VAL A 810 17.95 21.11 -33.34
C VAL A 810 17.06 20.01 -33.94
N PHE A 811 16.01 20.38 -34.69
CA PHE A 811 15.13 19.40 -35.35
C PHE A 811 15.92 18.48 -36.31
N ASN A 812 16.78 19.06 -37.15
CA ASN A 812 17.61 18.31 -38.10
C ASN A 812 18.57 17.36 -37.37
N THR A 813 19.23 17.84 -36.31
CA THR A 813 20.13 17.02 -35.49
C THR A 813 19.43 15.78 -34.92
N LEU A 814 18.24 15.97 -34.34
CA LEU A 814 17.46 14.88 -33.75
C LEU A 814 16.93 13.89 -34.82
N SER A 815 16.53 14.40 -35.98
CA SER A 815 15.96 13.58 -37.05
C SER A 815 17.04 12.76 -37.79
N THR A 816 18.16 13.40 -38.17
CA THR A 816 19.27 12.73 -38.87
C THR A 816 19.98 11.71 -38.01
N SER A 817 19.99 11.89 -36.69
CA SER A 817 20.59 10.94 -35.73
C SER A 817 19.68 9.73 -35.41
N SER A 818 18.51 9.62 -36.03
CA SER A 818 17.50 8.60 -35.72
C SER A 818 17.00 8.61 -34.27
N VAL A 819 17.28 9.67 -33.51
CA VAL A 819 16.75 9.88 -32.16
C VAL A 819 15.28 10.31 -32.21
N LEU A 820 14.87 11.04 -33.24
CA LEU A 820 13.49 11.48 -33.45
C LEU A 820 12.90 10.86 -34.71
N ARG A 821 11.71 10.27 -34.58
CA ARG A 821 10.84 9.90 -35.71
C ARG A 821 9.58 10.76 -35.69
N GLY A 822 9.12 11.17 -36.88
CA GLY A 822 8.00 12.10 -37.01
C GLY A 822 6.68 11.60 -36.44
N ASP A 823 6.45 10.27 -36.50
CA ASP A 823 5.23 9.57 -36.09
C ASP A 823 5.26 9.09 -34.63
N THR A 824 6.42 8.72 -34.11
CA THR A 824 6.56 8.06 -32.80
C THR A 824 7.40 8.87 -31.81
N GLY A 825 7.98 10.00 -32.23
CA GLY A 825 8.70 10.92 -31.35
C GLY A 825 10.11 10.41 -31.05
N ILE A 826 10.60 10.72 -29.85
CA ILE A 826 11.93 10.28 -29.41
C ILE A 826 11.98 8.75 -29.28
N GLN A 827 13.01 8.14 -29.88
CA GLN A 827 13.30 6.71 -29.79
C GLN A 827 14.21 6.44 -28.60
N ILE A 828 13.65 5.90 -27.51
CA ILE A 828 14.34 5.71 -26.23
C ILE A 828 15.61 4.87 -26.37
N GLU A 829 15.53 3.79 -27.14
CA GLU A 829 16.62 2.85 -27.37
C GLU A 829 17.82 3.45 -28.13
N ASN A 830 17.64 4.59 -28.82
CA ASN A 830 18.72 5.26 -29.55
C ASN A 830 19.40 6.37 -28.72
N LEU A 831 18.92 6.66 -27.51
CA LEU A 831 19.53 7.63 -26.61
C LEU A 831 20.77 7.06 -25.92
N PHE A 832 21.58 7.97 -25.38
CA PHE A 832 22.70 7.67 -24.50
C PHE A 832 22.42 8.22 -23.11
N ILE A 833 23.03 7.61 -22.10
CA ILE A 833 22.99 8.06 -20.70
C ILE A 833 24.36 8.59 -20.35
N LYS A 834 24.46 9.83 -19.90
CA LYS A 834 25.64 10.39 -19.25
C LYS A 834 25.49 10.24 -17.73
N ILE A 835 26.42 9.53 -17.09
CA ILE A 835 26.42 9.34 -15.63
C ILE A 835 27.01 10.56 -14.93
N ALA A 836 26.43 10.92 -13.78
CA ALA A 836 26.90 12.02 -12.94
C ALA A 836 27.93 11.57 -11.89
N GLN A 837 28.93 12.43 -11.64
CA GLN A 837 29.90 12.31 -10.55
C GLN A 837 29.52 13.22 -9.38
N ALA A 838 30.04 12.94 -8.19
CA ALA A 838 29.74 13.70 -6.96
C ALA A 838 30.03 15.20 -7.11
N THR A 839 31.12 15.53 -7.82
CA THR A 839 31.61 16.90 -8.04
C THR A 839 30.99 17.57 -9.27
N ASP A 840 30.14 16.88 -10.02
CA ASP A 840 29.50 17.48 -11.19
C ASP A 840 28.58 18.63 -10.76
N LYS A 841 28.60 19.68 -11.58
CA LYS A 841 27.92 20.95 -11.29
C LYS A 841 26.43 20.80 -11.57
N VAL A 842 25.62 21.40 -10.70
CA VAL A 842 24.17 21.46 -10.83
C VAL A 842 23.74 22.91 -10.93
N TRP A 843 22.92 23.21 -11.93
CA TRP A 843 22.33 24.53 -12.13
C TRP A 843 20.85 24.52 -11.83
N THR A 844 20.38 25.56 -11.14
CA THR A 844 18.96 25.83 -10.88
C THR A 844 18.62 27.26 -11.30
N SER A 845 17.35 27.54 -11.54
CA SER A 845 16.86 28.91 -11.63
C SER A 845 16.17 29.32 -10.34
N THR A 846 16.08 30.63 -10.09
CA THR A 846 15.41 31.18 -8.91
C THR A 846 13.93 30.78 -8.83
N ARG A 847 13.24 30.77 -9.97
CA ARG A 847 11.81 30.44 -10.06
C ARG A 847 11.49 28.96 -10.16
N GLY A 848 12.32 28.20 -10.87
CA GLY A 848 12.03 26.81 -11.19
C GLY A 848 12.58 25.82 -10.17
N ASN A 849 13.69 26.16 -9.51
CA ASN A 849 14.49 25.30 -8.62
C ASN A 849 14.73 23.86 -9.16
N ARG A 850 14.58 23.66 -10.48
CA ARG A 850 14.73 22.37 -11.14
C ARG A 850 16.22 22.10 -11.36
N PRO A 851 16.78 20.96 -10.94
CA PRO A 851 18.17 20.63 -11.20
C PRO A 851 18.46 20.40 -12.69
N HIS A 852 19.56 20.97 -13.17
CA HIS A 852 20.14 20.73 -14.48
C HIS A 852 21.59 20.25 -14.32
N LEU A 853 21.95 19.16 -14.98
CA LEU A 853 23.32 18.61 -14.95
C LEU A 853 24.23 19.18 -16.04
N HIS A 854 23.69 20.09 -16.85
CA HIS A 854 24.41 20.86 -17.84
C HIS A 854 23.83 22.27 -17.92
N PHE A 855 24.57 23.24 -18.44
CA PHE A 855 24.15 24.64 -18.42
C PHE A 855 22.94 24.96 -19.32
N SER A 856 22.46 24.02 -20.15
CA SER A 856 21.14 24.11 -20.81
C SER A 856 20.97 25.39 -21.63
N GLY A 857 22.02 25.78 -22.36
CA GLY A 857 22.03 27.06 -23.10
C GLY A 857 21.84 28.31 -22.23
N GLY A 858 22.05 28.20 -20.91
CA GLY A 858 21.82 29.23 -19.89
C GLY A 858 20.38 29.43 -19.46
N ILE A 859 19.43 28.59 -19.92
CA ILE A 859 17.99 28.73 -19.69
C ILE A 859 17.43 27.47 -19.03
N CYS A 860 16.59 27.63 -18.01
CA CYS A 860 15.89 26.51 -17.38
C CYS A 860 14.84 25.92 -18.35
N THR A 861 14.87 24.61 -18.56
CA THR A 861 13.90 23.88 -19.42
C THR A 861 12.46 23.98 -18.90
N HIS A 862 12.31 24.29 -17.62
CA HIS A 862 11.03 24.33 -16.93
C HIS A 862 10.46 25.74 -16.82
N SER A 863 11.15 26.65 -16.12
CA SER A 863 10.68 28.02 -15.88
C SER A 863 10.98 29.00 -17.03
N VAL A 864 11.83 28.60 -17.99
CA VAL A 864 12.28 29.45 -19.12
C VAL A 864 13.00 30.73 -18.65
N THR A 865 13.45 30.76 -17.40
CA THR A 865 14.29 31.84 -16.87
C THR A 865 15.76 31.47 -16.94
N ALA A 866 16.63 32.47 -16.80
CA ALA A 866 18.08 32.26 -16.73
C ALA A 866 18.45 31.32 -15.57
N LEU A 867 19.40 30.42 -15.84
CA LEU A 867 20.04 29.61 -14.81
C LEU A 867 21.07 30.44 -14.05
N GLN A 868 21.23 30.15 -12.76
CA GLN A 868 22.16 30.86 -11.87
C GLN A 868 23.62 30.63 -12.31
N THR A 869 24.44 31.67 -12.20
CA THR A 869 25.89 31.61 -12.47
C THR A 869 26.66 32.28 -11.33
N PRO A 870 27.64 31.62 -10.68
CA PRO A 870 28.09 30.25 -10.91
C PRO A 870 27.01 29.19 -10.57
N HIS A 871 27.31 27.92 -10.82
CA HIS A 871 26.43 26.80 -10.46
C HIS A 871 25.94 26.90 -9.00
N SER A 872 24.74 26.41 -8.74
CA SER A 872 24.06 26.60 -7.44
C SER A 872 24.34 25.49 -6.44
N LYS A 873 24.54 24.26 -6.92
CA LYS A 873 24.80 23.06 -6.13
C LYS A 873 25.77 22.13 -6.87
N ILE A 874 26.27 21.10 -6.19
CA ILE A 874 26.89 19.93 -6.84
C ILE A 874 25.98 18.71 -6.68
N CYS A 875 26.23 17.64 -7.46
CA CYS A 875 25.44 16.41 -7.38
C CYS A 875 25.41 15.84 -5.97
N ASP A 876 26.51 15.93 -5.22
CA ASP A 876 26.60 15.44 -3.84
C ASP A 876 25.58 16.08 -2.89
N ASP A 877 25.24 17.35 -3.11
CA ASP A 877 24.25 18.08 -2.30
C ASP A 877 22.84 17.52 -2.59
N ILE A 878 22.52 17.30 -3.86
CA ILE A 878 21.24 16.71 -4.28
C ILE A 878 21.11 15.27 -3.75
N TRP A 879 22.17 14.48 -3.80
CA TRP A 879 22.16 13.09 -3.30
C TRP A 879 21.94 12.98 -1.79
N LYS A 880 22.27 14.01 -1.01
CA LYS A 880 21.98 14.03 0.44
C LYS A 880 20.52 14.37 0.73
N GLU A 881 19.90 15.19 -0.11
CA GLU A 881 18.54 15.73 0.09
C GLU A 881 17.45 14.91 -0.61
N ASN A 882 17.78 14.14 -1.66
CA ASN A 882 16.81 13.39 -2.45
C ASN A 882 16.78 11.91 -2.04
N TYR A 883 15.61 11.43 -1.59
CA TYR A 883 15.39 10.05 -1.13
C TYR A 883 15.87 8.97 -2.13
N LEU A 884 15.64 9.18 -3.43
CA LEU A 884 15.96 8.19 -4.46
C LEU A 884 17.46 8.03 -4.64
N SER A 885 18.18 9.15 -4.81
CA SER A 885 19.64 9.11 -4.98
C SER A 885 20.37 8.88 -3.67
N TYR A 886 19.80 9.27 -2.52
CA TYR A 886 20.35 8.95 -1.21
C TYR A 886 20.45 7.44 -0.99
N ASN A 887 19.36 6.71 -1.22
CA ASN A 887 19.35 5.26 -1.02
C ASN A 887 20.28 4.53 -2.01
N ALA A 888 20.28 4.95 -3.27
CA ALA A 888 21.05 4.30 -4.33
C ALA A 888 22.56 4.63 -4.27
N ILE A 889 22.95 5.88 -3.98
CA ILE A 889 24.35 6.35 -4.05
C ILE A 889 24.99 6.50 -2.67
N LYS A 890 24.29 7.08 -1.70
CA LYS A 890 24.86 7.37 -0.37
C LYS A 890 24.84 6.16 0.54
N GLN A 891 23.69 5.48 0.61
CA GLN A 891 23.58 4.25 1.39
C GLN A 891 24.05 3.01 0.62
N GLN A 892 24.06 3.06 -0.72
CA GLN A 892 24.42 1.94 -1.60
C GLN A 892 23.66 0.66 -1.21
N ARG A 893 22.35 0.78 -0.97
CA ARG A 893 21.54 -0.35 -0.54
C ARG A 893 21.51 -1.42 -1.64
N PRO A 894 21.75 -2.70 -1.31
CA PRO A 894 21.62 -3.76 -2.29
C PRO A 894 20.16 -3.89 -2.71
N PRO A 895 19.85 -3.99 -4.01
CA PRO A 895 18.50 -4.25 -4.49
C PRO A 895 17.93 -5.53 -3.87
N ILE A 896 16.69 -5.49 -3.39
CA ILE A 896 15.97 -6.67 -2.86
C ILE A 896 14.69 -6.89 -3.65
N ARG A 897 14.27 -8.15 -3.78
CA ARG A 897 12.94 -8.50 -4.29
C ARG A 897 11.89 -8.31 -3.19
N LEU A 898 10.69 -7.87 -3.58
CA LEU A 898 9.49 -7.90 -2.74
C LEU A 898 8.38 -8.70 -3.45
N HIS A 899 8.48 -10.03 -3.48
CA HIS A 899 7.41 -10.89 -3.99
C HIS A 899 6.29 -10.97 -2.96
N CYS A 900 5.15 -10.34 -3.25
CA CYS A 900 3.99 -10.28 -2.38
C CYS A 900 2.80 -11.00 -3.00
N GLU A 901 2.30 -12.01 -2.29
CA GLU A 901 1.07 -12.71 -2.65
C GLU A 901 -0.03 -12.44 -1.62
N GLU A 902 -1.28 -12.50 -2.06
CA GLU A 902 -2.40 -12.52 -1.11
C GLU A 902 -2.64 -13.93 -0.58
N LEU A 903 -3.14 -14.04 0.65
CA LEU A 903 -3.60 -15.29 1.21
C LEU A 903 -4.88 -15.01 2.01
N THR A 904 -6.01 -15.22 1.35
CA THR A 904 -7.36 -15.02 1.89
C THR A 904 -8.20 -16.26 1.64
N GLY A 905 -9.39 -16.34 2.25
CA GLY A 905 -10.34 -17.42 1.97
C GLY A 905 -10.83 -17.50 0.52
N GLN A 906 -10.45 -16.54 -0.35
CA GLN A 906 -10.76 -16.52 -1.79
C GLN A 906 -9.58 -16.91 -2.68
N THR A 907 -8.40 -17.11 -2.10
CA THR A 907 -7.20 -17.50 -2.85
C THR A 907 -7.37 -18.93 -3.36
N ASP A 908 -7.05 -19.15 -4.64
CA ASP A 908 -7.24 -20.45 -5.30
C ASP A 908 -6.21 -21.52 -4.85
N ASP A 909 -4.98 -21.10 -4.52
CA ASP A 909 -3.79 -21.95 -4.28
C ASP A 909 -3.22 -21.77 -2.85
N GLN A 910 -4.09 -21.66 -1.84
CA GLN A 910 -3.70 -21.32 -0.45
C GLN A 910 -2.55 -22.17 0.12
N PHE A 911 -2.60 -23.49 -0.06
CA PHE A 911 -1.57 -24.39 0.48
C PHE A 911 -0.21 -24.22 -0.22
N GLU A 912 -0.22 -23.91 -1.52
CA GLU A 912 1.00 -23.66 -2.29
C GLU A 912 1.68 -22.38 -1.79
N ARG A 913 0.94 -21.27 -1.68
CA ARG A 913 1.47 -19.99 -1.17
C ARG A 913 2.01 -20.09 0.25
N GLN A 914 1.35 -20.87 1.12
CA GLN A 914 1.86 -21.12 2.47
C GLN A 914 3.21 -21.85 2.47
N ARG A 915 3.40 -22.83 1.56
CA ARG A 915 4.69 -23.54 1.41
C ARG A 915 5.75 -22.61 0.82
N HIS A 916 5.43 -21.88 -0.23
CA HIS A 916 6.34 -20.95 -0.91
C HIS A 916 6.81 -19.82 0.01
N PHE A 917 5.95 -19.32 0.90
CA PHE A 917 6.34 -18.34 1.94
C PHE A 917 7.33 -18.91 2.97
N ARG A 918 7.29 -20.24 3.19
CA ARG A 918 8.27 -20.96 4.03
C ARG A 918 9.49 -21.43 3.23
N ASN A 919 9.66 -20.98 1.99
CA ASN A 919 10.72 -21.40 1.07
C ASN A 919 10.71 -22.90 0.72
N ILE A 920 9.54 -23.56 0.80
CA ILE A 920 9.34 -24.95 0.39
C ILE A 920 8.68 -24.95 -0.99
N ILE A 921 9.45 -25.18 -2.05
CA ILE A 921 8.99 -25.24 -3.45
C ILE A 921 9.24 -26.67 -3.96
N LEU A 922 8.23 -27.32 -4.53
CA LEU A 922 8.39 -28.66 -5.11
C LEU A 922 9.04 -28.58 -6.51
N PRO A 923 9.79 -29.62 -6.97
CA PRO A 923 10.50 -29.57 -8.25
C PRO A 923 9.62 -29.31 -9.48
N ASP A 924 8.34 -29.68 -9.42
CA ASP A 924 7.34 -29.51 -10.47
C ASP A 924 6.61 -28.16 -10.43
N GLU A 925 6.82 -27.36 -9.38
CA GLU A 925 6.16 -26.05 -9.19
C GLU A 925 6.93 -24.89 -9.86
N GLY A 926 8.14 -25.15 -10.37
CA GLY A 926 8.95 -24.20 -11.16
C GLY A 926 10.24 -23.73 -10.46
N ASN A 927 10.78 -22.59 -10.90
CA ASN A 927 12.04 -22.06 -10.38
C ASN A 927 11.88 -21.48 -8.96
N ARG A 928 12.68 -21.96 -7.99
CA ARG A 928 12.67 -21.50 -6.59
C ARG A 928 12.89 -20.00 -6.45
N GLN A 929 13.83 -19.40 -7.20
CA GLN A 929 14.14 -17.97 -7.13
C GLN A 929 12.96 -17.10 -7.57
N VAL A 930 12.07 -17.63 -8.42
CA VAL A 930 10.88 -16.92 -8.88
C VAL A 930 9.68 -17.19 -7.98
N LYS A 931 9.55 -18.42 -7.45
CA LYS A 931 8.35 -18.87 -6.72
C LYS A 931 8.37 -18.58 -5.21
N ALA A 932 9.52 -18.44 -4.58
CA ALA A 932 9.60 -18.14 -3.15
C ALA A 932 8.86 -16.82 -2.85
N ILE A 933 8.03 -16.78 -1.81
CA ILE A 933 7.23 -15.60 -1.46
C ILE A 933 7.89 -14.86 -0.30
N ASP A 934 8.08 -13.54 -0.43
CA ASP A 934 8.74 -12.69 0.57
C ASP A 934 7.72 -12.04 1.53
N LEU A 935 6.53 -11.71 1.01
CA LEU A 935 5.44 -11.07 1.74
C LEU A 935 4.09 -11.76 1.52
N LEU A 936 3.32 -11.91 2.59
CA LEU A 936 1.91 -12.31 2.49
C LEU A 936 0.98 -11.19 2.93
N SER A 937 0.02 -10.84 2.07
CA SER A 937 -1.10 -9.95 2.39
C SER A 937 -2.31 -10.78 2.80
N VAL A 938 -2.76 -10.65 4.04
CA VAL A 938 -3.73 -11.57 4.67
C VAL A 938 -4.87 -10.83 5.35
N THR A 939 -6.00 -11.50 5.57
CA THR A 939 -7.07 -11.02 6.44
C THR A 939 -6.83 -11.38 7.91
N THR A 940 -7.70 -10.90 8.81
CA THR A 940 -7.74 -11.30 10.24
C THR A 940 -7.79 -12.81 10.46
N THR A 941 -8.57 -13.46 9.60
CA THR A 941 -8.83 -14.87 9.59
C THR A 941 -7.80 -15.56 8.72
N LEU A 942 -6.53 -15.60 9.14
CA LEU A 942 -5.70 -16.73 8.72
C LEU A 942 -6.41 -18.00 9.22
N GLU A 943 -7.31 -18.47 8.36
CA GLU A 943 -8.22 -19.59 8.50
C GLU A 943 -7.34 -20.80 8.84
N VAL A 944 -7.65 -21.44 9.97
CA VAL A 944 -7.04 -22.70 10.43
C VAL A 944 -5.60 -22.60 10.98
N GLY A 945 -5.31 -21.67 11.91
CA GLY A 945 -4.24 -21.89 12.91
C GLY A 945 -2.82 -22.16 12.36
N VAL A 946 -2.54 -21.83 11.10
CA VAL A 946 -1.32 -22.24 10.40
C VAL A 946 -0.10 -21.54 11.02
N ASP A 947 0.88 -22.33 11.48
CA ASP A 947 2.12 -21.82 12.05
C ASP A 947 3.06 -21.30 10.95
N ILE A 948 2.94 -20.04 10.57
CA ILE A 948 3.77 -19.38 9.55
C ILE A 948 5.23 -19.10 10.00
N GLY A 949 5.68 -19.68 11.12
CA GLY A 949 7.04 -19.52 11.63
C GLY A 949 7.21 -18.31 12.55
N ALA A 950 8.47 -18.00 12.88
CA ALA A 950 8.81 -16.93 13.81
C ALA A 950 9.02 -15.60 13.08
N LEU A 951 7.95 -14.85 12.86
CA LEU A 951 8.03 -13.52 12.27
C LEU A 951 8.67 -12.53 13.24
N GLN A 952 9.66 -11.78 12.79
CA GLN A 952 10.23 -10.66 13.54
C GLN A 952 9.41 -9.38 13.34
N ALA A 953 8.71 -9.24 12.21
CA ALA A 953 7.89 -8.07 11.94
C ALA A 953 6.52 -8.41 11.34
N VAL A 954 5.54 -7.57 11.66
CA VAL A 954 4.20 -7.59 11.09
C VAL A 954 3.78 -6.17 10.74
N MET A 955 3.13 -6.01 9.60
CA MET A 955 2.55 -4.75 9.17
C MET A 955 1.01 -4.86 9.20
N LEU A 956 0.34 -3.79 9.63
CA LEU A 956 -1.11 -3.65 9.58
C LEU A 956 -1.44 -2.53 8.59
N GLY A 957 -2.14 -2.86 7.52
CA GLY A 957 -2.54 -1.91 6.46
C GLY A 957 -3.65 -0.95 6.88
N ASN A 958 -4.25 -1.12 8.06
CA ASN A 958 -5.23 -0.24 8.67
C ASN A 958 -5.23 -0.45 10.20
N MET A 959 -5.83 0.48 10.95
CA MET A 959 -6.11 0.23 12.38
C MET A 959 -7.19 -0.85 12.53
N PRO A 960 -6.93 -1.96 13.23
CA PRO A 960 -7.94 -2.97 13.52
C PRO A 960 -9.14 -2.40 14.28
N PRO A 961 -10.36 -2.96 14.12
CA PRO A 961 -11.56 -2.39 14.71
C PRO A 961 -11.56 -2.42 16.25
N GLN A 962 -10.94 -3.44 16.84
CA GLN A 962 -10.87 -3.62 18.29
C GLN A 962 -9.52 -4.17 18.72
N ARG A 963 -9.21 -4.01 20.00
CA ARG A 963 -7.96 -4.47 20.61
C ARG A 963 -7.70 -5.97 20.44
N PHE A 964 -8.73 -6.82 20.56
CA PHE A 964 -8.53 -8.26 20.41
C PHE A 964 -8.02 -8.61 18.99
N ASN A 965 -8.59 -7.98 17.96
CA ASN A 965 -8.12 -8.14 16.59
C ASN A 965 -6.68 -7.65 16.43
N TYR A 966 -6.34 -6.53 17.06
CA TYR A 966 -4.98 -6.01 17.07
C TYR A 966 -4.02 -7.02 17.71
N GLN A 967 -4.32 -7.49 18.92
CA GLN A 967 -3.48 -8.44 19.66
C GLN A 967 -3.28 -9.77 18.93
N GLN A 968 -4.32 -10.32 18.31
CA GLN A 968 -4.22 -11.57 17.53
C GLN A 968 -3.27 -11.43 16.32
N ARG A 969 -3.25 -10.27 15.66
CA ARG A 969 -2.37 -9.98 14.51
C ARG A 969 -0.93 -9.74 14.96
N VAL A 970 -0.73 -8.83 15.92
CA VAL A 970 0.61 -8.47 16.40
C VAL A 970 1.26 -9.60 17.21
N GLY A 971 0.46 -10.48 17.82
CA GLY A 971 0.91 -11.69 18.51
C GLY A 971 1.51 -12.76 17.60
N ARG A 972 1.45 -12.56 16.28
CA ARG A 972 2.15 -13.41 15.29
C ARG A 972 3.65 -13.09 15.23
N ALA A 973 4.05 -11.86 15.56
CA ALA A 973 5.45 -11.47 15.62
C ALA A 973 6.06 -11.70 17.03
N GLY A 974 7.35 -12.02 17.11
CA GLY A 974 8.08 -12.20 18.37
C GLY A 974 7.82 -13.55 19.06
N ARG A 975 7.53 -14.59 18.26
CA ARG A 975 7.34 -15.98 18.74
C ARG A 975 8.70 -16.68 18.95
N ARG A 976 8.67 -17.86 19.58
CA ARG A 976 9.83 -18.76 19.76
C ARG A 976 11.07 -18.12 20.43
N GLY A 977 10.86 -17.15 21.32
CA GLY A 977 11.92 -16.60 22.18
C GLY A 977 12.65 -15.37 21.65
N GLN A 978 12.30 -14.86 20.46
CA GLN A 978 12.89 -13.63 19.88
C GLN A 978 12.87 -12.45 20.87
N ALA A 979 14.01 -11.79 21.11
CA ALA A 979 14.07 -10.61 21.98
C ALA A 979 13.26 -9.43 21.45
N TYR A 980 13.17 -9.30 20.12
CA TYR A 980 12.58 -8.15 19.46
C TYR A 980 11.53 -8.54 18.44
N SER A 981 10.47 -7.74 18.38
CA SER A 981 9.54 -7.74 17.26
C SER A 981 9.06 -6.33 16.93
N VAL A 982 8.76 -6.10 15.65
CA VAL A 982 8.33 -4.79 15.14
C VAL A 982 6.93 -4.89 14.57
N ILE A 983 6.06 -4.00 15.01
CA ILE A 983 4.71 -3.83 14.50
C ILE A 983 4.61 -2.46 13.86
N LEU A 984 4.28 -2.43 12.58
CA LEU A 984 3.99 -1.19 11.87
C LEU A 984 2.50 -1.11 11.60
N THR A 985 1.82 -0.10 12.12
CA THR A 985 0.38 0.13 11.94
C THR A 985 0.17 1.39 11.10
N PHE A 986 -0.40 1.23 9.90
CA PHE A 986 -0.75 2.36 9.06
C PHE A 986 -2.20 2.77 9.32
N CYS A 987 -2.39 3.98 9.83
CA CYS A 987 -3.67 4.60 10.15
C CYS A 987 -4.19 5.33 8.91
N ARG A 988 -5.24 4.81 8.29
CA ARG A 988 -5.92 5.43 7.14
C ARG A 988 -6.85 6.48 7.74
N GLY A 989 -6.73 7.79 7.45
CA GLY A 989 -7.41 8.97 8.08
C GLY A 989 -8.95 8.97 8.30
N ARG A 990 -9.54 7.82 8.59
CA ARG A 990 -10.85 7.58 9.17
C ARG A 990 -10.83 8.01 10.62
N SER A 991 -11.98 8.40 11.15
CA SER A 991 -12.16 8.84 12.54
C SER A 991 -11.65 7.81 13.57
N HIS A 992 -11.87 6.52 13.31
CA HIS A 992 -11.39 5.42 14.15
C HIS A 992 -9.85 5.37 14.22
N ASP A 993 -9.19 5.37 13.05
CA ASP A 993 -7.74 5.31 12.93
C ASP A 993 -7.07 6.55 13.56
N GLU A 994 -7.61 7.75 13.31
CA GLU A 994 -7.13 9.01 13.89
C GLU A 994 -7.22 9.02 15.43
N PHE A 995 -8.30 8.49 15.99
CA PHE A 995 -8.47 8.40 17.44
C PHE A 995 -7.37 7.54 18.09
N TYR A 996 -7.05 6.38 17.50
CA TYR A 996 -6.00 5.50 18.04
C TYR A 996 -4.59 5.95 17.68
N PHE A 997 -4.41 6.67 16.57
CA PHE A 997 -3.14 7.34 16.26
C PHE A 997 -2.79 8.37 17.34
N ALA A 998 -3.77 9.18 17.78
CA ALA A 998 -3.60 10.13 18.88
C ALA A 998 -3.56 9.46 20.27
N ASN A 999 -4.00 8.20 20.40
CA ASN A 999 -4.04 7.47 21.68
C ASN A 999 -3.53 6.01 21.57
N PRO A 1000 -2.25 5.77 21.19
CA PRO A 1000 -1.73 4.41 20.93
C PRO A 1000 -1.82 3.46 22.13
N GLN A 1001 -1.78 3.99 23.36
CA GLN A 1001 -1.90 3.23 24.60
C GLN A 1001 -3.25 2.50 24.71
N LYS A 1002 -4.33 3.04 24.11
CA LYS A 1002 -5.66 2.43 24.22
C LYS A 1002 -5.77 1.12 23.44
N ILE A 1003 -5.14 1.03 22.25
CA ILE A 1003 -5.18 -0.21 21.46
C ILE A 1003 -4.13 -1.23 21.91
N THR A 1004 -3.01 -0.78 22.47
CA THR A 1004 -1.92 -1.67 22.91
C THR A 1004 -2.09 -2.16 24.36
N GLY A 1005 -2.55 -1.30 25.28
CA GLY A 1005 -2.49 -1.53 26.73
C GLY A 1005 -3.83 -1.81 27.43
N ASP A 1006 -4.95 -1.21 27.00
CA ASP A 1006 -6.22 -1.29 27.74
C ASP A 1006 -6.78 -2.72 27.86
N ALA A 1007 -7.62 -3.00 28.86
CA ALA A 1007 -8.27 -4.31 28.95
C ALA A 1007 -9.19 -4.55 27.74
N PRO A 1008 -9.21 -5.77 27.16
CA PRO A 1008 -10.17 -6.08 26.11
C PRO A 1008 -11.60 -6.03 26.69
N PRO A 1009 -12.60 -5.57 25.92
CA PRO A 1009 -13.97 -5.54 26.40
C PRO A 1009 -14.49 -6.96 26.66
N THR A 1010 -15.22 -7.14 27.76
CA THR A 1010 -15.89 -8.40 28.10
C THR A 1010 -16.98 -8.71 27.06
N PRO A 1011 -17.07 -9.95 26.54
CA PRO A 1011 -18.12 -10.32 25.59
C PRO A 1011 -19.50 -10.33 26.28
N PHE A 1012 -20.54 -10.05 25.51
CA PHE A 1012 -21.93 -10.05 26.01
C PHE A 1012 -22.86 -10.81 25.06
N LEU A 1013 -23.98 -11.30 25.57
CA LEU A 1013 -25.05 -11.96 24.82
C LEU A 1013 -26.38 -11.21 24.98
N THR A 1014 -27.31 -11.45 24.06
CA THR A 1014 -28.63 -10.81 24.01
C THR A 1014 -29.75 -11.84 24.26
N MET A 1015 -29.65 -12.60 25.35
CA MET A 1015 -30.53 -13.74 25.64
C MET A 1015 -32.02 -13.40 25.77
N GLY A 1016 -32.38 -12.15 26.06
CA GLY A 1016 -33.76 -11.66 26.16
C GLY A 1016 -34.46 -11.36 24.83
N GLN A 1017 -33.79 -11.54 23.68
CA GLN A 1017 -34.43 -11.31 22.38
C GLN A 1017 -35.33 -12.48 21.97
N GLU A 1018 -36.65 -12.29 22.06
CA GLU A 1018 -37.65 -13.30 21.65
C GLU A 1018 -37.48 -13.77 20.19
N ARG A 1019 -37.07 -12.87 19.29
CA ARG A 1019 -36.93 -13.20 17.86
C ARG A 1019 -35.90 -14.30 17.64
N ILE A 1020 -34.79 -14.26 18.38
CA ILE A 1020 -33.76 -15.29 18.31
C ILE A 1020 -34.29 -16.61 18.89
N PHE A 1021 -34.93 -16.55 20.05
CA PHE A 1021 -35.54 -17.73 20.68
C PHE A 1021 -36.55 -18.43 19.76
N LYS A 1022 -37.50 -17.67 19.18
CA LYS A 1022 -38.53 -18.17 18.27
C LYS A 1022 -37.93 -18.87 17.05
N ARG A 1023 -36.78 -18.40 16.54
CA ARG A 1023 -36.08 -19.04 15.41
C ARG A 1023 -35.55 -20.43 15.74
N LEU A 1024 -34.88 -20.56 16.88
CA LEU A 1024 -34.32 -21.85 17.30
C LEU A 1024 -35.41 -22.82 17.75
N LEU A 1025 -36.47 -22.30 18.38
CA LEU A 1025 -37.67 -23.09 18.69
C LEU A 1025 -38.33 -23.61 17.41
N ALA A 1026 -38.58 -22.75 16.41
CA ALA A 1026 -39.13 -23.18 15.12
C ALA A 1026 -38.30 -24.27 14.46
N LYS A 1027 -36.96 -24.11 14.46
CA LYS A 1027 -36.03 -25.08 13.89
C LYS A 1027 -36.19 -26.46 14.54
N GLU A 1028 -36.21 -26.52 15.86
CA GLU A 1028 -36.34 -27.80 16.57
C GLU A 1028 -37.73 -28.41 16.43
N ILE A 1029 -38.80 -27.60 16.46
CA ILE A 1029 -40.17 -28.07 16.24
C ILE A 1029 -40.32 -28.68 14.84
N LEU A 1030 -39.87 -27.97 13.80
CA LEU A 1030 -39.91 -28.49 12.43
C LEU A 1030 -39.07 -29.77 12.31
N ARG A 1031 -37.84 -29.78 12.84
CA ARG A 1031 -37.01 -31.00 12.82
C ARG A 1031 -37.71 -32.20 13.44
N ARG A 1032 -38.33 -32.02 14.62
CA ARG A 1032 -39.04 -33.12 15.31
C ARG A 1032 -40.26 -33.58 14.52
N ALA A 1033 -41.04 -32.65 13.96
CA ALA A 1033 -42.18 -33.00 13.12
C ALA A 1033 -41.74 -33.84 11.90
N TYR A 1034 -40.70 -33.40 11.18
CA TYR A 1034 -40.18 -34.13 10.02
C TYR A 1034 -39.66 -35.53 10.38
N VAL A 1035 -38.92 -35.67 11.49
CA VAL A 1035 -38.35 -36.96 11.91
C VAL A 1035 -39.39 -37.91 12.50
N GLU A 1036 -40.29 -37.42 13.35
CA GLU A 1036 -41.25 -38.27 14.07
C GLU A 1036 -42.46 -38.66 13.20
N LYS A 1037 -42.77 -37.90 12.14
CA LYS A 1037 -43.77 -38.26 11.12
C LYS A 1037 -43.18 -39.03 9.92
N ASP A 1038 -41.86 -39.17 9.87
CA ASP A 1038 -41.15 -39.80 8.74
C ASP A 1038 -41.50 -39.14 7.40
N ILE A 1039 -41.46 -37.81 7.37
CA ILE A 1039 -41.80 -37.01 6.18
C ILE A 1039 -40.74 -37.27 5.10
N ASP A 1040 -41.15 -37.88 3.99
CA ASP A 1040 -40.25 -38.19 2.88
C ASP A 1040 -39.88 -36.93 2.09
N VAL A 1041 -38.59 -36.62 2.10
CA VAL A 1041 -37.95 -35.51 1.36
C VAL A 1041 -36.95 -36.02 0.31
N SER A 1042 -36.86 -37.35 0.10
CA SER A 1042 -35.82 -37.99 -0.72
C SER A 1042 -35.95 -37.74 -2.22
N SER A 1043 -37.12 -37.29 -2.71
CA SER A 1043 -37.33 -36.91 -4.11
C SER A 1043 -36.76 -35.54 -4.49
N ASP A 1044 -36.30 -34.75 -3.51
CA ASP A 1044 -35.87 -33.37 -3.70
C ASP A 1044 -34.33 -33.27 -3.62
N GLU A 1045 -33.65 -33.15 -4.77
CA GLU A 1045 -32.19 -33.25 -4.94
C GLU A 1045 -31.31 -32.15 -4.28
N LYS A 1046 -31.77 -31.40 -3.26
CA LYS A 1046 -30.95 -30.33 -2.66
C LYS A 1046 -30.89 -30.41 -1.13
N SER A 1047 -29.69 -30.70 -0.60
CA SER A 1047 -29.39 -30.53 0.83
C SER A 1047 -29.08 -29.06 1.13
N SER A 1048 -29.89 -28.40 1.95
CA SER A 1048 -29.62 -27.05 2.45
C SER A 1048 -28.87 -27.08 3.79
N VAL A 1049 -28.05 -26.05 4.03
CA VAL A 1049 -27.31 -25.87 5.29
C VAL A 1049 -28.22 -25.53 6.48
N HIS A 1050 -29.44 -25.07 6.20
CA HIS A 1050 -30.42 -24.71 7.23
C HIS A 1050 -31.24 -25.90 7.74
N GLY A 1051 -31.30 -26.98 6.96
CA GLY A 1051 -32.02 -28.20 7.24
C GLY A 1051 -32.39 -28.94 5.96
N GLU A 1052 -32.94 -30.15 6.08
CA GLU A 1052 -33.53 -30.88 4.96
C GLU A 1052 -35.03 -30.88 5.18
N PHE A 1053 -35.71 -29.89 4.59
CA PHE A 1053 -37.16 -29.73 4.71
C PHE A 1053 -37.90 -29.91 3.37
N GLY A 1054 -37.18 -30.28 2.31
CA GLY A 1054 -37.72 -30.51 0.97
C GLY A 1054 -38.07 -29.24 0.21
N SER A 1055 -38.77 -29.42 -0.91
CA SER A 1055 -39.17 -28.39 -1.85
C SER A 1055 -40.43 -27.62 -1.39
N THR A 1056 -40.48 -26.32 -1.71
CA THR A 1056 -41.65 -25.46 -1.49
C THR A 1056 -42.89 -25.92 -2.26
N ASP A 1057 -42.71 -26.74 -3.30
CA ASP A 1057 -43.79 -27.32 -4.10
C ASP A 1057 -44.59 -28.36 -3.30
N SER A 1058 -43.88 -29.11 -2.45
CA SER A 1058 -44.46 -30.15 -1.58
C SER A 1058 -44.94 -29.62 -0.22
N TRP A 1059 -44.82 -28.30 0.01
CA TRP A 1059 -45.13 -27.66 1.30
C TRP A 1059 -46.56 -27.92 1.79
N ASP A 1060 -47.57 -27.93 0.92
CA ASP A 1060 -48.96 -28.13 1.35
C ASP A 1060 -49.20 -29.54 1.93
N THR A 1061 -48.46 -30.54 1.43
CA THR A 1061 -48.44 -31.90 1.98
C THR A 1061 -47.73 -31.91 3.34
N TYR A 1062 -46.49 -31.42 3.39
CA TYR A 1062 -45.70 -31.38 4.63
C TYR A 1062 -46.39 -30.60 5.74
N LYS A 1063 -47.00 -29.45 5.40
CA LYS A 1063 -47.76 -28.61 6.32
C LYS A 1063 -48.87 -29.38 7.02
N THR A 1064 -49.58 -30.25 6.31
CA THR A 1064 -50.67 -31.03 6.89
C THR A 1064 -50.15 -32.00 7.96
N GLU A 1065 -49.04 -32.67 7.66
CA GLU A 1065 -48.38 -33.60 8.60
C GLU A 1065 -47.74 -32.89 9.78
N ILE A 1066 -47.15 -31.71 9.57
CA ILE A 1066 -46.59 -30.86 10.63
C ILE A 1066 -47.70 -30.35 11.55
N ILE A 1067 -48.84 -29.90 11.02
CA ILE A 1067 -50.00 -29.48 11.83
C ILE A 1067 -50.52 -30.65 12.67
N ASP A 1068 -50.64 -31.84 12.07
CA ASP A 1068 -51.05 -33.05 12.79
C ASP A 1068 -50.06 -33.41 13.90
N TRP A 1069 -48.75 -33.29 13.64
CA TRP A 1069 -47.74 -33.48 14.68
C TRP A 1069 -47.89 -32.45 15.81
N ILE A 1070 -48.04 -31.15 15.50
CA ILE A 1070 -48.16 -30.07 16.49
C ILE A 1070 -49.38 -30.29 17.40
N ASN A 1071 -50.52 -30.64 16.82
CA ASN A 1071 -51.77 -30.84 17.56
C ASN A 1071 -51.69 -32.01 18.55
N ASN A 1072 -50.94 -33.06 18.19
CA ASN A 1072 -50.81 -34.28 19.01
C ASN A 1072 -49.65 -34.23 20.02
N ASN A 1073 -48.72 -33.27 19.90
CA ASN A 1073 -47.47 -33.27 20.66
C ASN A 1073 -47.28 -32.05 21.60
N LYS A 1074 -48.37 -31.49 22.14
CA LYS A 1074 -48.31 -30.31 23.03
C LYS A 1074 -47.35 -30.47 24.22
N VAL A 1075 -47.30 -31.66 24.84
CA VAL A 1075 -46.37 -31.95 25.95
C VAL A 1075 -44.92 -31.88 25.47
N ALA A 1076 -44.64 -32.48 24.32
CA ALA A 1076 -43.30 -32.51 23.74
C ALA A 1076 -42.82 -31.10 23.31
N ILE A 1077 -43.74 -30.27 22.79
CA ILE A 1077 -43.51 -28.84 22.50
C ILE A 1077 -43.16 -28.10 23.79
N GLY A 1078 -43.91 -28.32 24.88
CA GLY A 1078 -43.62 -27.76 26.19
C GLY A 1078 -42.20 -28.11 26.66
N SER A 1079 -41.79 -29.38 26.54
CA SER A 1079 -40.43 -29.80 26.87
C SER A 1079 -39.36 -29.13 26.01
N THR A 1080 -39.60 -28.93 24.72
CA THR A 1080 -38.68 -28.20 23.83
C THR A 1080 -38.56 -26.73 24.24
N VAL A 1081 -39.68 -26.08 24.59
CA VAL A 1081 -39.68 -24.71 25.11
C VAL A 1081 -38.87 -24.63 26.40
N ASP A 1082 -39.08 -25.55 27.33
CA ASP A 1082 -38.38 -25.62 28.61
C ASP A 1082 -36.87 -25.84 28.44
N ALA A 1083 -36.46 -26.67 27.48
CA ALA A 1083 -35.05 -26.92 27.18
C ALA A 1083 -34.32 -25.67 26.63
N LEU A 1084 -35.01 -24.83 25.87
CA LEU A 1084 -34.45 -23.61 25.31
C LEU A 1084 -34.54 -22.42 26.29
N LEU A 1085 -35.55 -22.39 27.16
CA LEU A 1085 -35.91 -21.24 27.99
C LEU A 1085 -34.70 -20.65 28.74
N THR A 1086 -34.68 -19.32 28.83
CA THR A 1086 -33.68 -18.58 29.60
C THR A 1086 -34.38 -17.88 30.75
N GLU A 1087 -33.63 -17.53 31.81
CA GLU A 1087 -34.19 -16.78 32.94
C GLU A 1087 -34.84 -15.45 32.49
N GLN A 1088 -34.27 -14.78 31.49
CA GLN A 1088 -34.81 -13.53 30.94
C GLN A 1088 -36.14 -13.71 30.15
N LEU A 1089 -36.45 -14.93 29.70
CA LEU A 1089 -37.64 -15.23 28.88
C LEU A 1089 -38.64 -16.16 29.61
N LYS A 1090 -38.39 -16.48 30.87
CA LYS A 1090 -39.13 -17.50 31.64
C LYS A 1090 -40.62 -17.18 31.77
N GLU A 1091 -40.96 -15.91 31.91
CA GLU A 1091 -42.34 -15.43 32.04
C GLU A 1091 -43.15 -15.62 30.73
N LYS A 1092 -42.48 -15.81 29.58
CA LYS A 1092 -43.11 -15.95 28.26
C LYS A 1092 -43.31 -17.40 27.82
N ARG A 1093 -43.09 -18.37 28.70
CA ARG A 1093 -43.22 -19.80 28.41
C ARG A 1093 -44.54 -20.14 27.68
N GLU A 1094 -45.67 -19.74 28.26
CA GLU A 1094 -46.99 -20.02 27.69
C GLU A 1094 -47.21 -19.31 26.35
N GLU A 1095 -46.67 -18.10 26.18
CA GLU A 1095 -46.75 -17.37 24.90
C GLU A 1095 -46.02 -18.12 23.78
N PHE A 1096 -44.86 -18.73 24.07
CA PHE A 1096 -44.12 -19.50 23.08
C PHE A 1096 -44.81 -20.82 22.73
N ILE A 1097 -45.39 -21.51 23.71
CA ILE A 1097 -46.19 -22.73 23.47
C ILE A 1097 -47.40 -22.37 22.60
N ASN A 1098 -48.13 -21.31 22.96
CA ASN A 1098 -49.29 -20.85 22.21
C ASN A 1098 -48.91 -20.42 20.79
N TRP A 1099 -47.75 -19.78 20.60
CA TRP A 1099 -47.26 -19.40 19.28
C TRP A 1099 -47.01 -20.62 18.35
N VAL A 1100 -46.51 -21.74 18.89
CA VAL A 1100 -46.30 -22.97 18.12
C VAL A 1100 -47.62 -23.69 17.85
N VAL A 1101 -48.48 -23.80 18.87
CA VAL A 1101 -49.75 -24.55 18.80
C VAL A 1101 -50.82 -23.81 17.99
N ASP A 1102 -50.69 -22.48 17.84
CA ASP A 1102 -51.53 -21.71 16.95
C ASP A 1102 -51.21 -22.03 15.47
N THR A 1103 -51.97 -22.97 14.93
CA THR A 1103 -51.88 -23.40 13.53
C THR A 1103 -52.89 -22.70 12.62
N THR A 1104 -53.77 -21.85 13.18
CA THR A 1104 -54.93 -21.29 12.45
C THR A 1104 -54.80 -19.80 12.18
N THR A 1105 -54.08 -19.04 13.02
CA THR A 1105 -53.89 -17.60 12.77
C THR A 1105 -52.58 -17.30 12.00
N PRO A 1106 -52.52 -16.15 11.30
CA PRO A 1106 -51.27 -15.70 10.65
C PRO A 1106 -50.10 -15.45 11.60
N ASN A 1107 -50.36 -15.29 12.91
CA ASN A 1107 -49.34 -14.94 13.90
C ASN A 1107 -48.61 -16.15 14.48
N GLY A 1108 -49.19 -17.35 14.38
CA GLY A 1108 -48.57 -18.60 14.79
C GLY A 1108 -47.45 -19.07 13.86
N LEU A 1109 -46.69 -20.09 14.28
CA LEU A 1109 -45.54 -20.61 13.53
C LEU A 1109 -45.90 -20.99 12.08
N ILE A 1110 -46.97 -21.78 11.90
CA ILE A 1110 -47.39 -22.29 10.58
C ILE A 1110 -47.99 -21.18 9.72
N GLY A 1111 -48.79 -20.27 10.30
CA GLY A 1111 -49.32 -19.12 9.57
C GLY A 1111 -48.21 -18.22 9.03
N LYS A 1112 -47.17 -17.98 9.83
CA LYS A 1112 -46.00 -17.22 9.40
C LYS A 1112 -45.18 -17.96 8.35
N ALA A 1113 -45.00 -19.27 8.48
CA ALA A 1113 -44.31 -20.10 7.50
C ALA A 1113 -45.01 -20.05 6.13
N GLN A 1114 -46.36 -20.12 6.12
CA GLN A 1114 -47.16 -19.94 4.91
C GLN A 1114 -46.96 -18.56 4.29
N SER A 1115 -46.93 -17.49 5.09
CA SER A 1115 -46.75 -16.13 4.57
C SER A 1115 -45.39 -15.95 3.87
N ILE A 1116 -44.34 -16.60 4.39
CA ILE A 1116 -42.99 -16.56 3.80
C ILE A 1116 -42.91 -17.45 2.56
N ARG A 1117 -43.54 -18.63 2.57
CA ARG A 1117 -43.63 -19.49 1.39
C ARG A 1117 -44.26 -18.75 0.21
N ASN A 1118 -45.32 -17.98 0.47
CA ASN A 1118 -46.02 -17.18 -0.52
C ASN A 1118 -45.28 -15.88 -0.91
N ASN A 1119 -44.15 -15.56 -0.28
CA ASN A 1119 -43.36 -14.40 -0.66
C ASN A 1119 -42.53 -14.71 -1.92
N GLU A 1120 -42.89 -14.07 -3.02
CA GLU A 1120 -42.20 -14.19 -4.31
C GLU A 1120 -40.84 -13.46 -4.34
N GLU A 1121 -40.56 -12.56 -3.39
CA GLU A 1121 -39.26 -11.88 -3.30
C GLU A 1121 -38.12 -12.81 -2.85
N ILE A 1122 -38.45 -13.97 -2.24
CA ILE A 1122 -37.48 -15.00 -1.81
C ILE A 1122 -37.45 -16.12 -2.85
N ALA A 1123 -36.46 -16.06 -3.74
CA ALA A 1123 -36.36 -16.82 -4.99
C ALA A 1123 -35.75 -18.24 -4.87
N THR A 1124 -35.94 -18.91 -3.73
CA THR A 1124 -35.48 -20.30 -3.52
C THR A 1124 -36.66 -21.28 -3.45
N ASN A 1125 -36.44 -22.49 -3.95
CA ASN A 1125 -37.39 -23.60 -3.87
C ASN A 1125 -37.11 -24.52 -2.67
N ASP A 1126 -36.04 -24.29 -1.90
CA ASP A 1126 -35.77 -25.04 -0.66
C ASP A 1126 -36.51 -24.39 0.52
N ILE A 1127 -37.31 -25.18 1.25
CA ILE A 1127 -38.12 -24.67 2.38
C ILE A 1127 -37.24 -24.10 3.49
N SER A 1128 -36.11 -24.75 3.78
CA SER A 1128 -35.26 -24.37 4.91
C SER A 1128 -34.51 -23.06 4.64
N GLU A 1129 -34.04 -22.84 3.41
CA GLU A 1129 -33.47 -21.58 2.95
C GLU A 1129 -34.52 -20.48 2.93
N LYS A 1130 -35.70 -20.76 2.36
CA LYS A 1130 -36.81 -19.78 2.29
C LYS A 1130 -37.24 -19.30 3.67
N PHE A 1131 -37.34 -20.21 4.65
CA PHE A 1131 -37.71 -19.86 6.02
C PHE A 1131 -36.58 -19.17 6.79
N ALA A 1132 -35.31 -19.44 6.47
CA ALA A 1132 -34.18 -18.72 7.03
C ALA A 1132 -34.15 -17.27 6.55
N GLU A 1133 -34.29 -17.02 5.24
CA GLU A 1133 -34.35 -15.67 4.66
C GLU A 1133 -35.59 -14.89 5.13
N GLY A 1134 -36.75 -15.56 5.25
CA GLY A 1134 -37.97 -14.98 5.84
C GLY A 1134 -37.91 -14.80 7.36
N GLY A 1135 -36.84 -15.27 8.02
CA GLY A 1135 -36.54 -15.01 9.43
C GLY A 1135 -37.28 -15.87 10.45
N ILE A 1136 -37.90 -16.98 10.04
CA ILE A 1136 -38.43 -18.04 10.92
C ILE A 1136 -37.34 -19.00 11.36
N LEU A 1137 -36.36 -19.31 10.51
CA LEU A 1137 -35.20 -20.12 10.88
C LEU A 1137 -33.98 -19.22 11.17
N PRO A 1138 -33.00 -19.72 11.94
CA PRO A 1138 -31.70 -19.04 12.08
C PRO A 1138 -30.97 -19.04 10.74
N MET A 1139 -30.26 -17.96 10.42
CA MET A 1139 -29.43 -17.89 9.22
C MET A 1139 -27.99 -18.41 9.43
N PHE A 1140 -27.67 -18.86 10.65
CA PHE A 1140 -26.30 -19.25 11.01
C PHE A 1140 -25.95 -20.66 10.53
N GLY A 1141 -24.91 -20.80 9.69
CA GLY A 1141 -24.39 -22.12 9.31
C GLY A 1141 -23.37 -22.12 8.16
N MET A 1142 -23.65 -21.41 7.07
CA MET A 1142 -22.79 -21.10 5.92
C MET A 1142 -23.52 -19.99 5.17
N PRO A 1143 -22.84 -19.13 4.40
CA PRO A 1143 -23.48 -17.93 3.87
C PRO A 1143 -24.39 -18.31 2.67
N THR A 1144 -25.70 -18.48 2.90
CA THR A 1144 -26.68 -18.84 1.85
C THR A 1144 -27.08 -17.64 0.99
N THR A 1145 -26.95 -16.44 1.54
CA THR A 1145 -27.15 -15.20 0.78
C THR A 1145 -25.90 -14.81 0.00
N VAL A 1146 -25.06 -15.75 -0.42
CA VAL A 1146 -23.84 -15.42 -1.19
C VAL A 1146 -24.16 -15.38 -2.66
N LYS A 1147 -23.63 -14.36 -3.32
CA LYS A 1147 -23.63 -14.25 -4.78
C LYS A 1147 -22.20 -14.42 -5.27
N ASN A 1148 -22.07 -15.01 -6.44
CA ASN A 1148 -20.80 -15.26 -7.10
C ASN A 1148 -20.61 -14.29 -8.26
N LEU A 1149 -19.43 -13.69 -8.35
CA LEU A 1149 -18.92 -13.07 -9.55
C LEU A 1149 -18.03 -14.09 -10.26
N TYR A 1150 -18.48 -14.60 -11.40
CA TYR A 1150 -17.72 -15.52 -12.23
C TYR A 1150 -16.71 -14.75 -13.09
N HIS A 1151 -15.45 -15.18 -13.10
CA HIS A 1151 -14.38 -14.48 -13.82
C HIS A 1151 -13.54 -15.37 -14.74
N GLY A 1152 -13.84 -16.67 -14.80
CA GLY A 1152 -13.16 -17.60 -15.70
C GLY A 1152 -13.55 -19.03 -15.45
N ILE A 1153 -12.85 -19.94 -16.12
CA ILE A 1153 -12.97 -21.38 -15.95
C ILE A 1153 -11.55 -21.94 -15.81
N ASN A 1154 -11.34 -22.82 -14.83
CA ASN A 1154 -10.03 -23.42 -14.60
C ASN A 1154 -9.73 -24.56 -15.59
N ARG A 1155 -8.55 -25.17 -15.50
CA ARG A 1155 -8.15 -26.30 -16.37
C ARG A 1155 -9.05 -27.54 -16.24
N LYS A 1156 -9.79 -27.66 -15.14
CA LYS A 1156 -10.74 -28.76 -14.86
C LYS A 1156 -12.17 -28.45 -15.30
N LEU A 1157 -12.38 -27.34 -16.03
CA LEU A 1157 -13.70 -26.86 -16.45
C LEU A 1157 -14.61 -26.41 -15.29
N GLU A 1158 -14.04 -26.07 -14.14
CA GLU A 1158 -14.79 -25.53 -13.00
C GLU A 1158 -14.79 -24.00 -13.06
N PRO A 1159 -15.92 -23.35 -12.72
CA PRO A 1159 -16.02 -21.89 -12.74
C PRO A 1159 -15.16 -21.26 -11.63
N LEU A 1160 -14.31 -20.31 -12.02
CA LEU A 1160 -13.60 -19.45 -11.07
C LEU A 1160 -14.52 -18.31 -10.65
N SER A 1161 -14.65 -18.09 -9.35
CA SER A 1161 -15.56 -17.09 -8.80
C SER A 1161 -15.01 -16.31 -7.61
N ILE A 1162 -15.58 -15.14 -7.39
CA ILE A 1162 -15.42 -14.31 -6.19
C ILE A 1162 -16.77 -14.26 -5.49
N ASP A 1163 -16.80 -14.65 -4.23
CA ASP A 1163 -18.03 -14.76 -3.45
C ASP A 1163 -18.24 -13.55 -2.53
N ARG A 1164 -19.48 -13.04 -2.43
CA ARG A 1164 -19.85 -11.95 -1.52
C ARG A 1164 -21.24 -12.15 -0.97
N ALA A 1165 -21.44 -11.76 0.29
CA ALA A 1165 -22.78 -11.64 0.86
C ALA A 1165 -23.64 -10.71 0.00
N GLN A 1166 -24.91 -11.04 -0.19
CA GLN A 1166 -25.82 -10.42 -1.16
C GLN A 1166 -25.91 -8.90 -0.99
N ALA A 1167 -25.99 -8.42 0.25
CA ALA A 1167 -26.02 -6.99 0.54
C ALA A 1167 -24.78 -6.24 0.02
N MET A 1168 -23.61 -6.88 0.07
CA MET A 1168 -22.37 -6.33 -0.49
C MET A 1168 -22.31 -6.52 -2.01
N ALA A 1169 -22.74 -7.69 -2.50
CA ALA A 1169 -22.73 -8.04 -3.92
C ALA A 1169 -23.54 -7.06 -4.78
N ILE A 1170 -24.64 -6.50 -4.26
CA ILE A 1170 -25.45 -5.49 -4.97
C ILE A 1170 -24.60 -4.31 -5.44
N TYR A 1171 -23.68 -3.84 -4.59
CA TYR A 1171 -22.78 -2.74 -4.92
C TYR A 1171 -21.48 -3.23 -5.57
N GLU A 1172 -20.89 -4.30 -5.04
CA GLU A 1172 -19.58 -4.79 -5.46
C GLU A 1172 -19.60 -5.47 -6.83
N PHE A 1173 -20.73 -6.07 -7.22
CA PHE A 1173 -20.92 -6.74 -8.50
C PHE A 1173 -21.85 -5.98 -9.44
N ALA A 1174 -22.05 -4.69 -9.20
CA ALA A 1174 -22.73 -3.83 -10.16
C ALA A 1174 -21.88 -3.74 -11.45
N PRO A 1175 -22.50 -3.71 -12.65
CA PRO A 1175 -21.75 -3.51 -13.90
C PRO A 1175 -20.85 -2.28 -13.86
N GLY A 1176 -19.60 -2.44 -14.27
CA GLY A 1176 -18.55 -1.42 -14.17
C GLY A 1176 -17.74 -1.44 -12.87
N ALA A 1177 -18.19 -2.15 -11.83
CA ALA A 1177 -17.40 -2.38 -10.63
C ALA A 1177 -16.16 -3.24 -10.95
N GLN A 1178 -15.08 -3.07 -10.19
CA GLN A 1178 -13.85 -3.83 -10.33
C GLN A 1178 -13.54 -4.57 -9.04
N LYS A 1179 -13.03 -5.80 -9.18
CA LYS A 1179 -12.62 -6.69 -8.09
C LYS A 1179 -11.22 -7.19 -8.33
N THR A 1180 -10.43 -7.29 -7.27
CA THR A 1180 -9.05 -7.77 -7.36
C THR A 1180 -8.98 -9.18 -6.76
N LYS A 1181 -8.40 -10.13 -7.50
CA LYS A 1181 -8.11 -11.49 -7.04
C LYS A 1181 -6.90 -12.02 -7.80
N ASP A 1182 -5.98 -12.66 -7.08
CA ASP A 1182 -4.79 -13.33 -7.64
C ASP A 1182 -4.03 -12.45 -8.63
N LYS A 1183 -3.76 -11.21 -8.19
CA LYS A 1183 -3.09 -10.12 -8.94
C LYS A 1183 -3.87 -9.58 -10.15
N ALA A 1184 -5.02 -10.16 -10.50
CA ALA A 1184 -5.86 -9.71 -11.59
C ALA A 1184 -6.92 -8.70 -11.12
N ILE A 1185 -7.24 -7.74 -12.00
CA ILE A 1185 -8.37 -6.81 -11.81
C ILE A 1185 -9.49 -7.23 -12.76
N HIS A 1186 -10.57 -7.75 -12.20
CA HIS A 1186 -11.75 -8.20 -12.92
C HIS A 1186 -12.81 -7.10 -12.95
N GLN A 1187 -13.27 -6.71 -14.13
CA GLN A 1187 -14.38 -5.78 -14.29
C GLN A 1187 -15.69 -6.54 -14.47
N VAL A 1188 -16.71 -6.17 -13.70
CA VAL A 1188 -18.03 -6.78 -13.81
C VAL A 1188 -18.75 -6.22 -15.03
N ILE A 1189 -19.22 -7.11 -15.91
CA ILE A 1189 -19.83 -6.73 -17.19
C ILE A 1189 -21.35 -6.90 -17.23
N GLY A 1190 -21.93 -7.73 -16.36
CA GLY A 1190 -23.37 -8.02 -16.37
C GLY A 1190 -23.75 -9.18 -15.47
N PHE A 1191 -25.02 -9.57 -15.56
CA PHE A 1191 -25.59 -10.71 -14.84
C PHE A 1191 -25.77 -11.89 -15.80
N THR A 1192 -25.60 -13.10 -15.26
CA THR A 1192 -25.89 -14.36 -15.97
C THR A 1192 -26.80 -15.21 -15.09
N SER A 1193 -27.56 -16.12 -15.70
CA SER A 1193 -28.19 -17.23 -14.97
C SER A 1193 -27.12 -18.18 -14.44
N ASP A 1194 -27.49 -19.04 -13.50
CA ASP A 1194 -26.59 -20.07 -12.97
C ASP A 1194 -26.06 -20.99 -14.08
N PHE A 1195 -24.78 -21.38 -13.96
CA PHE A 1195 -24.16 -22.33 -14.87
C PHE A 1195 -24.68 -23.74 -14.59
N TYR A 1196 -25.38 -24.33 -15.54
CA TYR A 1196 -25.74 -25.75 -15.50
C TYR A 1196 -24.56 -26.56 -16.04
N GLN A 1197 -23.93 -27.37 -15.18
CA GLN A 1197 -23.08 -28.45 -15.68
C GLN A 1197 -23.98 -29.48 -16.34
N TYR A 1198 -23.95 -29.55 -17.68
CA TYR A 1198 -24.40 -30.75 -18.37
C TYR A 1198 -23.34 -31.83 -18.08
N THR A 1199 -23.60 -32.67 -17.08
CA THR A 1199 -22.84 -33.89 -16.79
C THR A 1199 -23.00 -34.91 -17.90
#